data_AF-A0A3N5LVT9-F1
#
_entry.id   AF-A0A3N5LVT9-F1
#
_cell.length_a   1.000
_cell.length_b   1.000
_cell.length_c   1.000
_cell.angle_alpha   90.00
_cell.angle_beta   90.00
_cell.angle_gamma   90.00
#
_symmetry.space_group_name_H-M   'P 1'
#
loop_
_entity.id
_entity.type
_entity.pdbx_description
1 polymer ?
#
loop_
_entity_poly.entity_id
_entity_poly.type
_entity_poly.pdbx_seq_one_letter_code
_entity_poly.pdbx_strand_id
1 'polypeptide(L)'
;MKQKHRVLKVDNKLNSNIEISDLIDYELLSKLDSIKIQSLHNSHKLFSQIYSGGVAALSDENRKSNPDWMSQSANSFREILYALPKANNKKLQEVLTEYFNKSHTKEEVQKYKHYLSELYKLFTDIAHHFSGNYNRSERTYKLADGFIVSADNLDDNTYFEAIRLYKVYLKLMELTAIDIHKKIDKYIKDNCKNEKAIRIIINNSYDAKSYFFLKIDNSWLHWLWTHSFFAHLKKISADEKRQYNDSCELDYLRRMAKQEPDTVTKIIQSIPVSQKNSIIVFHIIWIMGDLPAHCIKVLIEKMSTEEWFSLTRGFQISGYDFTDIVNKTVSHQEPTLLLTLAHAMFTTISKEVYQQKKSPYELKSPFVISHMLDSDIFNAVSNIGENYIDEAFETLCSCMANILLLGKPSNIDTFVFSDIHSFYDIDIFSIDLGRITKSRNHKKDLYAFIATLKRILERLFSSITSLSKAEEIFGIIESLPSARLSWRIKLFALAQCPNYLHSKLRGTLFYIFESSEAFDLGGDTEYQKLLKCSFTNLSYEDQKLFVQNIFSYYSNIIKANPDKGWYKDIAWEILSCIASCLSAEDENKVETVFGRLCDKNYVPKPPLRDIRVGTVSYQSPENLAVYTVPEIIQNLKTEWKPEILKEKYKYDDHLNPRGAEGMSYALTSDIKLRLDDYLQNIIEFLNVADIDILYLNAVLRGVEELFRDEKPLNVRDAKLIFSFFKELVSHNEFLNIPEQERHDTYIPSLWTEINKICIKIVIYILQEKTTGKEIIKSDSDTIISLISYWFSFSHSPLAEEENQSPQKLHGIAINSVRSCAFEALVEFTFKHKVLTDKIKSLFNQALLDISLAVRFCIGRYLSTFFYKDNSYVVELLPHIFPLDNINKFIAAFSGYLSANLYIDIYEHMDLYYRQAIDVTTDEHDNNNTSSFYPSFDELLASHIALAFAFSNLEITDELFIYFWEQKNVTRHREFISYIGKSCLNKNHITEGWLEKKKVSKKKLLDFWNWRLENVTDEEILSGFDFWVNPKKEVIDDNILLENITKTLKKSGGRMGWDYGFVRRLPAFAKVNGSKTLVAISYYLLDCKGKINPNRHRPLYFNKEINTSLKIIYKSGTELVKQQTIDLINKLISQGSKAFWELEEIIK
;
A
#
# COMPACT_ATOMS: atom_id res chain seq x y z
N MET A 1 45.86 -52.73 17.34
CA MET A 1 45.13 -53.14 18.57
C MET A 1 44.02 -52.14 18.82
N LYS A 2 42.76 -52.60 18.80
CA LYS A 2 41.54 -51.81 19.01
C LYS A 2 41.39 -51.47 20.51
N GLN A 3 41.28 -50.19 20.87
CA GLN A 3 40.82 -49.80 22.20
C GLN A 3 39.54 -48.94 22.09
N LYS A 4 38.50 -49.44 22.75
CA LYS A 4 37.14 -48.89 22.82
C LYS A 4 37.15 -47.51 23.49
N HIS A 5 36.59 -46.50 22.86
CA HIS A 5 36.19 -45.25 23.53
C HIS A 5 34.82 -45.44 24.19
N ARG A 6 34.79 -45.40 25.52
CA ARG A 6 33.57 -45.25 26.33
C ARG A 6 33.18 -43.77 26.31
N VAL A 7 31.99 -43.46 25.77
CA VAL A 7 31.32 -42.18 25.94
C VAL A 7 30.69 -42.18 27.33
N LEU A 8 31.16 -41.30 28.22
CA LEU A 8 30.52 -41.06 29.51
C LEU A 8 29.29 -40.16 29.30
N LYS A 9 28.12 -40.66 29.68
CA LYS A 9 26.90 -39.87 29.91
C LYS A 9 27.13 -38.97 31.12
N VAL A 10 26.81 -37.69 30.99
CA VAL A 10 26.78 -36.73 32.11
C VAL A 10 25.46 -36.95 32.85
N ASP A 11 25.54 -37.56 34.04
CA ASP A 11 24.41 -37.64 34.98
C ASP A 11 24.36 -36.38 35.86
N ASN A 12 23.14 -35.88 36.07
CA ASN A 12 22.82 -34.72 36.91
C ASN A 12 23.01 -35.02 38.41
N LYS A 13 24.25 -35.06 38.88
CA LYS A 13 24.59 -34.94 40.31
C LYS A 13 25.74 -33.95 40.50
N LEU A 14 25.38 -32.68 40.67
CA LEU A 14 26.27 -31.64 41.19
C LEU A 14 25.44 -30.77 42.12
N ASN A 15 25.40 -31.14 43.40
CA ASN A 15 25.01 -30.24 44.50
C ASN A 15 25.66 -30.73 45.80
N SER A 16 26.98 -30.51 45.88
CA SER A 16 27.76 -30.29 47.11
C SER A 16 29.26 -30.16 46.73
N ASN A 17 29.61 -29.17 45.92
CA ASN A 17 30.99 -28.79 45.64
C ASN A 17 31.06 -27.29 45.34
N ILE A 18 31.14 -26.51 46.42
CA ILE A 18 31.13 -25.04 46.38
C ILE A 18 32.30 -24.48 45.53
N GLU A 19 33.36 -25.27 45.28
CA GLU A 19 34.53 -24.83 44.48
C GLU A 19 34.43 -25.05 42.96
N ILE A 20 33.64 -26.04 42.48
CA ILE A 20 33.56 -26.40 41.04
C ILE A 20 32.37 -25.75 40.36
N SER A 21 31.27 -25.55 41.08
CA SER A 21 30.10 -24.80 40.57
C SER A 21 30.50 -23.41 40.08
N ASP A 22 31.48 -22.79 40.73
CA ASP A 22 31.98 -21.46 40.41
C ASP A 22 32.79 -21.39 39.11
N LEU A 23 33.26 -22.55 38.60
CA LEU A 23 34.02 -22.66 37.36
C LEU A 23 33.12 -22.98 36.16
N ILE A 24 31.94 -23.56 36.37
CA ILE A 24 30.96 -23.78 35.32
C ILE A 24 30.20 -22.48 35.07
N ASP A 25 30.19 -22.03 33.81
CA ASP A 25 29.61 -20.74 33.45
C ASP A 25 28.95 -20.85 32.07
N TYR A 26 27.63 -20.99 32.07
CA TYR A 26 26.86 -21.22 30.83
C TYR A 26 27.01 -20.09 29.81
N GLU A 27 27.22 -18.86 30.27
CA GLU A 27 27.50 -17.71 29.41
C GLU A 27 28.85 -17.87 28.70
N LEU A 28 29.89 -18.27 29.45
CA LEU A 28 31.20 -18.57 28.86
C LEU A 28 31.12 -19.76 27.90
N LEU A 29 30.42 -20.82 28.27
CA LEU A 29 30.29 -22.01 27.43
C LEU A 29 29.63 -21.68 26.08
N SER A 30 28.58 -20.86 26.08
CA SER A 30 27.93 -20.39 24.84
C SER A 30 28.89 -19.53 23.99
N LYS A 31 29.61 -18.58 24.61
CA LYS A 31 30.62 -17.75 23.95
C LYS A 31 31.75 -18.57 23.33
N LEU A 32 32.18 -19.64 23.98
CA LEU A 32 33.23 -20.51 23.45
C LEU A 32 32.79 -21.20 22.15
N ASP A 33 31.51 -21.57 22.05
CA ASP A 33 30.98 -22.22 20.85
C ASP A 33 30.62 -21.22 19.73
N SER A 34 30.48 -19.92 20.02
CA SER A 34 30.31 -18.87 19.01
C SER A 34 31.60 -18.50 18.26
N ILE A 35 32.76 -18.88 18.79
CA ILE A 35 34.06 -18.66 18.17
C ILE A 35 34.16 -19.46 16.86
N LYS A 36 33.92 -18.79 15.72
CA LYS A 36 33.95 -19.41 14.39
C LYS A 36 35.35 -19.93 14.03
N ILE A 37 35.45 -21.22 13.76
CA ILE A 37 36.61 -21.88 13.17
C ILE A 37 36.27 -22.21 11.70
N GLN A 38 36.90 -21.52 10.75
CA GLN A 38 36.63 -21.76 9.33
C GLN A 38 37.31 -23.01 8.75
N SER A 39 38.23 -23.70 9.46
CA SER A 39 39.08 -24.74 8.83
C SER A 39 39.17 -26.11 9.52
N LEU A 40 38.55 -26.35 10.69
CA LEU A 40 38.59 -27.67 11.33
C LEU A 40 37.33 -28.49 11.00
N HIS A 41 37.28 -29.02 9.78
CA HIS A 41 36.26 -29.98 9.35
C HIS A 41 36.29 -31.34 10.09
N ASN A 42 37.15 -31.54 11.10
CA ASN A 42 37.38 -32.86 11.72
C ASN A 42 37.55 -32.88 13.27
N SER A 43 37.28 -31.79 14.02
CA SER A 43 37.26 -31.89 15.50
C SER A 43 35.84 -32.19 16.01
N HIS A 44 35.57 -33.42 16.42
CA HIS A 44 34.27 -33.91 16.89
C HIS A 44 33.75 -33.30 18.22
N LYS A 45 34.38 -32.25 18.79
CA LYS A 45 34.02 -31.71 20.12
C LYS A 45 33.95 -30.17 20.10
N LEU A 46 32.88 -29.64 20.70
CA LEU A 46 32.65 -28.21 20.92
C LEU A 46 33.62 -27.66 21.98
N PHE A 47 34.00 -26.38 21.91
CA PHE A 47 34.91 -25.79 22.91
C PHE A 47 34.28 -25.76 24.30
N SER A 48 32.96 -25.60 24.40
CA SER A 48 32.22 -25.77 25.64
C SER A 48 32.39 -27.16 26.25
N GLN A 49 32.40 -28.21 25.44
CA GLN A 49 32.60 -29.60 25.89
C GLN A 49 34.03 -29.84 26.35
N ILE A 50 35.01 -29.25 25.66
CA ILE A 50 36.41 -29.32 26.06
C ILE A 50 36.62 -28.59 27.39
N TYR A 51 36.06 -27.38 27.54
CA TYR A 51 36.11 -26.61 28.78
C TYR A 51 35.47 -27.38 29.94
N SER A 52 34.25 -27.89 29.72
CA SER A 52 33.51 -28.67 30.72
C SER A 52 34.23 -29.96 31.10
N GLY A 53 34.91 -30.62 30.15
CA GLY A 53 35.76 -31.78 30.43
C GLY A 53 36.95 -31.44 31.32
N GLY A 54 37.57 -30.27 31.12
CA GLY A 54 38.62 -29.73 31.99
C GLY A 54 38.11 -29.49 33.41
N VAL A 55 36.96 -28.82 33.56
CA VAL A 55 36.34 -28.56 34.86
C VAL A 55 35.91 -29.86 35.56
N ALA A 56 35.39 -30.84 34.82
CA ALA A 56 34.98 -32.13 35.39
C ALA A 56 36.17 -32.93 35.95
N ALA A 57 37.36 -32.81 35.38
CA ALA A 57 38.58 -33.44 35.89
C ALA A 57 38.99 -32.91 37.28
N LEU A 58 38.48 -31.75 37.70
CA LEU A 58 38.73 -31.15 39.01
C LEU A 58 37.87 -31.74 40.15
N SER A 59 36.91 -32.61 39.82
CA SER A 59 36.00 -33.20 40.84
C SER A 59 36.77 -33.93 41.93
N ASP A 60 36.29 -33.83 43.17
CA ASP A 60 36.90 -34.51 44.32
C ASP A 60 37.08 -36.00 44.11
N GLU A 61 36.15 -36.63 43.38
CA GLU A 61 36.26 -38.03 42.99
C GLU A 61 37.46 -38.25 42.06
N ASN A 62 37.58 -37.46 40.99
CA ASN A 62 38.69 -37.55 40.04
C ASN A 62 40.04 -37.20 40.69
N ARG A 63 40.09 -36.19 41.58
CA ARG A 63 41.34 -35.83 42.29
C ARG A 63 41.84 -36.95 43.20
N LYS A 64 40.93 -37.70 43.84
CA LYS A 64 41.27 -38.83 44.70
C LYS A 64 41.64 -40.08 43.93
N SER A 65 41.03 -40.31 42.76
CA SER A 65 41.19 -41.57 42.00
C SER A 65 42.20 -41.48 40.84
N ASN A 66 42.60 -40.28 40.42
CA ASN A 66 43.47 -40.07 39.27
C ASN A 66 44.63 -39.12 39.62
N PRO A 67 45.87 -39.61 39.79
CA PRO A 67 47.01 -38.76 40.11
C PRO A 67 47.34 -37.72 39.02
N ASP A 68 46.89 -37.93 37.77
CA ASP A 68 47.12 -37.03 36.63
C ASP A 68 45.95 -36.06 36.37
N TRP A 69 45.04 -35.89 37.33
CA TRP A 69 43.85 -35.04 37.18
C TRP A 69 44.20 -33.61 36.72
N MET A 70 45.29 -33.03 37.25
CA MET A 70 45.74 -31.68 36.94
C MET A 70 46.25 -31.58 35.49
N SER A 71 46.98 -32.59 35.01
CA SER A 71 47.46 -32.67 33.63
C SER A 71 46.32 -32.90 32.62
N GLN A 72 45.31 -33.70 32.97
CA GLN A 72 44.13 -33.90 32.12
C GLN A 72 43.24 -32.65 32.02
N SER A 73 43.04 -31.96 33.15
CA SER A 73 42.37 -30.66 33.19
C SER A 73 43.11 -29.62 32.35
N ALA A 74 44.43 -29.48 32.57
CA ALA A 74 45.27 -28.53 31.86
C ALA A 74 45.30 -28.80 30.35
N ASN A 75 45.36 -30.07 29.94
CA ASN A 75 45.30 -30.43 28.53
C ASN A 75 43.99 -29.96 27.89
N SER A 76 42.85 -30.09 28.58
CA SER A 76 41.56 -29.63 28.07
C SER A 76 41.54 -28.11 27.84
N PHE A 77 41.95 -27.31 28.84
CA PHE A 77 42.02 -25.85 28.67
C PHE A 77 43.04 -25.41 27.62
N ARG A 78 44.19 -26.11 27.52
CA ARG A 78 45.19 -25.88 26.48
C ARG A 78 44.62 -26.08 25.08
N GLU A 79 43.86 -27.15 24.85
CA GLU A 79 43.33 -27.50 23.53
C GLU A 79 42.41 -26.42 22.94
N ILE A 80 41.66 -25.70 23.78
CA ILE A 80 40.83 -24.56 23.34
C ILE A 80 41.70 -23.51 22.67
N LEU A 81 42.78 -23.08 23.32
CA LEU A 81 43.69 -22.06 22.76
C LEU A 81 44.60 -22.62 21.67
N TYR A 82 44.92 -23.91 21.68
CA TYR A 82 45.73 -24.56 20.64
C TYR A 82 45.00 -24.65 19.30
N ALA A 83 43.67 -24.82 19.32
CA ALA A 83 42.85 -24.92 18.12
C ALA A 83 42.66 -23.57 17.41
N LEU A 84 42.64 -22.44 18.16
CA LEU A 84 42.42 -21.10 17.61
C LEU A 84 43.43 -20.65 16.53
N PRO A 85 44.76 -20.85 16.68
CA PRO A 85 45.77 -20.58 15.66
C PRO A 85 45.56 -21.37 14.36
N LYS A 86 45.31 -22.68 14.49
CA LYS A 86 45.13 -23.62 13.37
C LYS A 86 43.88 -23.30 12.56
N ALA A 87 42.82 -22.95 13.26
CA ALA A 87 41.55 -22.51 12.68
C ALA A 87 41.68 -21.29 11.74
N ASN A 88 42.64 -20.40 12.05
CA ASN A 88 42.77 -19.09 11.41
C ASN A 88 44.05 -18.93 10.57
N ASN A 89 44.88 -19.99 10.47
CA ASN A 89 46.19 -19.96 9.83
C ASN A 89 47.09 -18.79 10.32
N LYS A 90 47.08 -18.53 11.63
CA LYS A 90 47.76 -17.41 12.30
C LYS A 90 48.45 -17.88 13.58
N LYS A 91 49.38 -17.08 14.12
CA LYS A 91 49.96 -17.37 15.46
C LYS A 91 48.92 -17.06 16.56
N LEU A 92 48.96 -17.79 17.69
CA LEU A 92 48.05 -17.54 18.83
C LEU A 92 48.02 -16.08 19.26
N GLN A 93 49.18 -15.45 19.30
CA GLN A 93 49.33 -14.04 19.64
C GLN A 93 48.56 -13.11 18.70
N GLU A 94 48.51 -13.41 17.40
CA GLU A 94 47.79 -12.63 16.40
C GLU A 94 46.28 -12.82 16.56
N VAL A 95 45.84 -14.07 16.76
CA VAL A 95 44.43 -14.39 16.98
C VAL A 95 43.89 -13.72 18.26
N LEU A 96 44.60 -13.83 19.38
CA LEU A 96 44.21 -13.17 20.63
C LEU A 96 44.17 -11.65 20.49
N THR A 97 45.12 -11.08 19.73
CA THR A 97 45.12 -9.65 19.42
C THR A 97 43.85 -9.26 18.65
N GLU A 98 43.41 -10.06 17.68
CA GLU A 98 42.18 -9.81 16.91
C GLU A 98 40.91 -9.90 17.75
N TYR A 99 40.79 -10.88 18.64
CA TYR A 99 39.62 -11.01 19.51
C TYR A 99 39.52 -9.87 20.53
N PHE A 100 40.61 -9.58 21.26
CA PHE A 100 40.59 -8.53 22.27
C PHE A 100 40.50 -7.12 21.66
N ASN A 101 41.09 -6.86 20.49
CA ASN A 101 41.02 -5.54 19.84
C ASN A 101 39.58 -5.09 19.50
N LYS A 102 38.62 -6.01 19.45
CA LYS A 102 37.21 -5.69 19.18
C LYS A 102 36.53 -4.97 20.34
N SER A 103 37.07 -5.06 21.55
CA SER A 103 36.38 -4.57 22.75
C SER A 103 37.29 -3.96 23.83
N HIS A 104 38.62 -4.05 23.70
CA HIS A 104 39.59 -3.55 24.69
C HIS A 104 40.68 -2.69 24.07
N THR A 105 41.24 -1.77 24.86
CA THR A 105 42.33 -0.87 24.47
C THR A 105 43.62 -1.64 24.16
N LYS A 106 44.59 -1.01 23.45
CA LYS A 106 45.88 -1.67 23.15
C LYS A 106 46.62 -2.16 24.40
N GLU A 107 46.56 -1.41 25.50
CA GLU A 107 47.21 -1.77 26.76
C GLU A 107 46.54 -2.99 27.40
N GLU A 108 45.20 -2.97 27.49
CA GLU A 108 44.40 -4.12 27.94
C GLU A 108 44.59 -5.34 27.05
N VAL A 109 44.63 -5.15 25.72
CA VAL A 109 44.89 -6.21 24.75
C VAL A 109 46.25 -6.85 25.03
N GLN A 110 47.33 -6.07 25.15
CA GLN A 110 48.65 -6.65 25.44
C GLN A 110 48.66 -7.36 26.80
N LYS A 111 47.99 -6.79 27.81
CA LYS A 111 47.85 -7.37 29.15
C LYS A 111 47.11 -8.71 29.13
N TYR A 112 45.88 -8.75 28.61
CA TYR A 112 45.06 -9.96 28.58
C TYR A 112 45.62 -11.02 27.63
N LYS A 113 46.16 -10.61 26.48
CA LYS A 113 46.90 -11.49 25.57
C LYS A 113 48.09 -12.11 26.28
N HIS A 114 48.89 -11.33 27.00
CA HIS A 114 50.04 -11.83 27.74
C HIS A 114 49.59 -12.86 28.78
N TYR A 115 48.62 -12.52 29.65
CA TYR A 115 48.14 -13.44 30.68
C TYR A 115 47.53 -14.72 30.11
N LEU A 116 46.71 -14.62 29.06
CA LEU A 116 46.11 -15.78 28.43
C LEU A 116 47.16 -16.66 27.73
N SER A 117 48.25 -16.06 27.27
CA SER A 117 49.41 -16.78 26.71
C SER A 117 50.26 -17.45 27.79
N GLU A 118 50.42 -16.80 28.94
CA GLU A 118 51.10 -17.39 30.11
C GLU A 118 50.28 -18.55 30.69
N LEU A 119 48.95 -18.42 30.74
CA LEU A 119 48.04 -19.52 31.08
C LEU A 119 48.13 -20.66 30.08
N TYR A 120 48.17 -20.36 28.77
CA TYR A 120 48.38 -21.39 27.74
C TYR A 120 49.71 -22.14 27.94
N LYS A 121 50.80 -21.42 28.24
CA LYS A 121 52.11 -22.03 28.53
C LYS A 121 52.06 -22.87 29.79
N LEU A 122 51.50 -22.34 30.89
CA LEU A 122 51.31 -23.06 32.15
C LEU A 122 50.54 -24.36 31.91
N PHE A 123 49.39 -24.29 31.24
CA PHE A 123 48.59 -25.48 30.93
C PHE A 123 49.31 -26.45 29.98
N THR A 124 50.13 -25.96 29.06
CA THR A 124 50.97 -26.81 28.19
C THR A 124 52.04 -27.55 28.97
N ASP A 125 52.73 -26.84 29.86
CA ASP A 125 53.78 -27.44 30.67
C ASP A 125 53.20 -28.44 31.68
N ILE A 126 52.07 -28.14 32.33
CA ILE A 126 51.35 -29.07 33.22
C ILE A 126 50.84 -30.30 32.45
N ALA A 127 50.24 -30.11 31.27
CA ALA A 127 49.71 -31.21 30.45
C ALA A 127 50.79 -32.20 29.99
N HIS A 128 52.04 -31.74 29.88
CA HIS A 128 53.21 -32.56 29.54
C HIS A 128 54.10 -32.87 30.75
N HIS A 129 53.60 -32.74 31.98
CA HIS A 129 54.37 -33.01 33.21
C HIS A 129 55.73 -32.30 33.29
N PHE A 130 55.82 -31.09 32.73
CA PHE A 130 57.06 -30.29 32.63
C PHE A 130 58.22 -31.03 31.93
N SER A 131 57.93 -31.98 31.02
CA SER A 131 58.92 -32.88 30.40
C SER A 131 59.87 -32.23 29.37
N GLY A 132 59.99 -30.90 29.34
CA GLY A 132 60.88 -30.20 28.41
C GLY A 132 62.31 -30.06 28.92
N ASN A 133 63.27 -29.77 28.02
CA ASN A 133 64.69 -29.54 28.35
C ASN A 133 64.92 -28.16 29.02
N TYR A 134 64.27 -27.89 30.15
CA TYR A 134 64.41 -26.64 30.90
C TYR A 134 64.41 -26.88 32.42
N ASN A 135 65.04 -26.00 33.18
CA ASN A 135 65.10 -26.10 34.63
C ASN A 135 63.74 -25.72 35.25
N ARG A 136 63.09 -26.65 35.96
CA ARG A 136 61.76 -26.45 36.54
C ARG A 136 61.75 -25.31 37.57
N SER A 137 62.83 -25.17 38.34
CA SER A 137 62.96 -24.15 39.39
C SER A 137 63.06 -22.71 38.87
N GLU A 138 63.31 -22.54 37.56
CA GLU A 138 63.42 -21.22 36.92
C GLU A 138 62.14 -20.84 36.15
N ARG A 139 61.14 -21.73 36.10
CA ARG A 139 59.89 -21.48 35.37
C ARG A 139 58.87 -20.74 36.24
N THR A 140 58.57 -19.50 35.86
CA THR A 140 57.49 -18.70 36.45
C THR A 140 56.52 -18.19 35.39
N TYR A 141 55.24 -18.10 35.74
CA TYR A 141 54.16 -17.63 34.87
C TYR A 141 53.45 -16.45 35.51
N LYS A 142 53.40 -15.32 34.81
CA LYS A 142 52.68 -14.12 35.29
C LYS A 142 51.23 -14.16 34.78
N LEU A 143 50.29 -14.51 35.65
CA LEU A 143 48.90 -14.78 35.25
C LEU A 143 47.95 -13.60 35.53
N ALA A 144 48.33 -12.70 36.45
CA ALA A 144 47.68 -11.41 36.68
C ALA A 144 48.66 -10.41 37.31
N ASP A 145 48.24 -9.17 37.52
CA ASP A 145 49.02 -8.23 38.32
C ASP A 145 49.08 -8.70 39.77
N GLY A 146 50.29 -8.84 40.32
CA GLY A 146 50.51 -9.37 41.67
C GLY A 146 50.36 -10.90 41.80
N PHE A 147 50.06 -11.63 40.72
CA PHE A 147 49.90 -13.09 40.76
C PHE A 147 50.86 -13.79 39.79
N ILE A 148 51.92 -14.37 40.35
CA ILE A 148 52.97 -15.11 39.65
C ILE A 148 53.00 -16.53 40.21
N VAL A 149 52.95 -17.52 39.32
CA VAL A 149 53.00 -18.94 39.67
C VAL A 149 54.37 -19.49 39.34
N SER A 150 55.04 -20.12 40.31
CA SER A 150 56.28 -20.87 40.08
C SER A 150 55.95 -22.35 39.84
N ALA A 151 56.62 -23.00 38.90
CA ALA A 151 56.43 -24.43 38.61
C ALA A 151 56.81 -25.35 39.80
N ASP A 152 57.63 -24.87 40.73
CA ASP A 152 58.00 -25.58 41.97
C ASP A 152 56.97 -25.40 43.09
N ASN A 153 56.17 -24.34 43.05
CA ASN A 153 55.16 -23.99 44.06
C ASN A 153 53.73 -24.16 43.54
N LEU A 154 53.52 -25.01 42.51
CA LEU A 154 52.20 -25.26 41.96
C LEU A 154 51.44 -26.26 42.83
N ASP A 155 50.52 -25.75 43.64
CA ASP A 155 49.57 -26.54 44.43
C ASP A 155 48.13 -26.46 43.85
N ASP A 156 47.21 -27.22 44.44
CA ASP A 156 45.80 -27.24 44.06
C ASP A 156 45.22 -25.81 44.01
N ASN A 157 45.38 -25.04 45.08
CA ASN A 157 44.79 -23.70 45.22
C ASN A 157 45.28 -22.74 44.12
N THR A 158 46.58 -22.77 43.85
CA THR A 158 47.21 -21.96 42.81
C THR A 158 46.72 -22.35 41.42
N TYR A 159 46.50 -23.65 41.19
CA TYR A 159 45.92 -24.15 39.94
C TYR A 159 44.45 -23.79 39.77
N PHE A 160 43.62 -23.89 40.82
CA PHE A 160 42.23 -23.44 40.80
C PHE A 160 42.12 -21.95 40.49
N GLU A 161 42.99 -21.13 41.09
CA GLU A 161 43.02 -19.70 40.81
C GLU A 161 43.47 -19.39 39.37
N ALA A 162 44.42 -20.14 38.82
CA ALA A 162 44.79 -20.05 37.40
C ALA A 162 43.60 -20.36 36.47
N ILE A 163 42.74 -21.33 36.84
CA ILE A 163 41.53 -21.66 36.06
C ILE A 163 40.46 -20.57 36.20
N ARG A 164 40.31 -19.96 37.40
CA ARG A 164 39.42 -18.80 37.58
C ARG A 164 39.86 -17.63 36.70
N LEU A 165 41.15 -17.33 36.67
CA LEU A 165 41.71 -16.30 35.78
C LEU A 165 41.51 -16.67 34.31
N TYR A 166 41.69 -17.93 33.94
CA TYR A 166 41.44 -18.42 32.59
C TYR A 166 39.98 -18.21 32.15
N LYS A 167 39.02 -18.57 33.01
CA LYS A 167 37.59 -18.30 32.82
C LYS A 167 37.33 -16.82 32.55
N VAL A 168 37.91 -15.94 33.37
CA VAL A 168 37.76 -14.48 33.24
C VAL A 168 38.30 -13.99 31.90
N TYR A 169 39.51 -14.40 31.51
CA TYR A 169 40.11 -13.92 30.26
C TYR A 169 39.42 -14.46 29.01
N LEU A 170 38.90 -15.69 29.04
CA LEU A 170 38.08 -16.21 27.94
C LEU A 170 36.79 -15.41 27.78
N LYS A 171 36.12 -15.02 28.88
CA LYS A 171 34.93 -14.15 28.82
C LYS A 171 35.21 -12.79 28.17
N LEU A 172 36.44 -12.29 28.32
CA LEU A 172 36.85 -11.02 27.74
C LEU A 172 37.13 -11.11 26.22
N MET A 173 37.22 -12.31 25.64
CA MET A 173 37.53 -12.47 24.20
C MET A 173 36.35 -12.17 23.28
N GLU A 174 35.10 -12.40 23.72
CA GLU A 174 33.90 -12.18 22.91
C GLU A 174 32.76 -11.59 23.78
N LEU A 175 32.42 -10.33 23.53
CA LEU A 175 31.31 -9.64 24.22
C LEU A 175 30.02 -9.79 23.41
N THR A 176 28.91 -10.08 24.09
CA THR A 176 27.58 -10.05 23.49
C THR A 176 27.11 -8.61 23.25
N ALA A 177 26.04 -8.41 22.46
CA ALA A 177 25.44 -7.09 22.27
C ALA A 177 25.02 -6.48 23.63
N ILE A 178 24.45 -7.30 24.52
CA ILE A 178 24.06 -6.88 25.87
C ILE A 178 25.27 -6.51 26.73
N ASP A 179 26.39 -7.24 26.64
CA ASP A 179 27.62 -6.87 27.36
C ASP A 179 28.17 -5.52 26.87
N ILE A 180 28.08 -5.28 25.56
CA ILE A 180 28.49 -4.01 24.96
C ILE A 180 27.57 -2.88 25.42
N HIS A 181 26.24 -3.08 25.48
CA HIS A 181 25.30 -2.11 26.02
C HIS A 181 25.59 -1.78 27.49
N LYS A 182 25.81 -2.79 28.35
CA LYS A 182 26.21 -2.59 29.75
C LYS A 182 27.52 -1.81 29.86
N LYS A 183 28.49 -2.11 28.99
CA LYS A 183 29.77 -1.41 28.93
C LYS A 183 29.56 0.05 28.53
N ILE A 184 28.76 0.33 27.49
CA ILE A 184 28.36 1.68 27.08
C ILE A 184 27.68 2.42 28.23
N ASP A 185 26.66 1.84 28.84
CA ASP A 185 25.92 2.45 29.96
C ASP A 185 26.85 2.81 31.12
N LYS A 186 27.83 1.95 31.42
CA LYS A 186 28.88 2.25 32.40
C LYS A 186 29.77 3.42 31.97
N TYR A 187 30.26 3.45 30.72
CA TYR A 187 31.07 4.58 30.22
C TYR A 187 30.31 5.91 30.28
N ILE A 188 29.01 5.89 29.95
CA ILE A 188 28.16 7.07 30.00
C ILE A 188 27.96 7.51 31.45
N LYS A 189 27.59 6.58 32.35
CA LYS A 189 27.39 6.84 33.78
C LYS A 189 28.64 7.39 34.46
N ASP A 190 29.81 6.83 34.14
CA ASP A 190 31.10 7.24 34.70
C ASP A 190 31.68 8.48 33.98
N ASN A 191 31.00 9.03 32.97
CA ASN A 191 31.44 10.13 32.10
C ASN A 191 32.86 9.92 31.53
N CYS A 192 33.19 8.67 31.18
CA CYS A 192 34.53 8.28 30.78
C CYS A 192 34.77 8.57 29.29
N LYS A 193 35.39 9.73 29.01
CA LYS A 193 35.67 10.28 27.68
C LYS A 193 37.02 9.83 27.11
N ASN A 194 37.29 8.53 27.13
CA ASN A 194 38.50 7.98 26.51
C ASN A 194 38.26 7.66 25.02
N GLU A 195 38.86 8.45 24.13
CA GLU A 195 38.65 8.34 22.68
C GLU A 195 38.89 6.92 22.16
N LYS A 196 40.02 6.32 22.52
CA LYS A 196 40.40 4.98 22.06
C LYS A 196 39.39 3.94 22.53
N ALA A 197 39.00 3.97 23.79
CA ALA A 197 38.05 3.01 24.36
C ALA A 197 36.67 3.12 23.69
N ILE A 198 36.15 4.33 23.50
CA ILE A 198 34.84 4.56 22.89
C ILE A 198 34.85 4.13 21.42
N ARG A 199 35.89 4.50 20.66
CA ARG A 199 36.04 4.09 19.25
C ARG A 199 36.05 2.58 19.09
N ILE A 200 36.68 1.86 20.00
CA ILE A 200 36.72 0.40 19.98
C ILE A 200 35.32 -0.19 20.17
N ILE A 201 34.55 0.37 21.11
CA ILE A 201 33.20 -0.11 21.43
C ILE A 201 32.19 0.18 20.32
N ILE A 202 32.14 1.42 19.81
CA ILE A 202 31.17 1.78 18.78
C ILE A 202 31.50 1.16 17.41
N ASN A 203 32.78 0.87 17.13
CA ASN A 203 33.17 0.18 15.89
C ASN A 203 33.01 -1.35 16.00
N ASN A 204 32.57 -1.87 17.14
CA ASN A 204 32.32 -3.29 17.31
C ASN A 204 31.17 -3.77 16.41
N SER A 205 30.04 -3.04 16.42
CA SER A 205 28.86 -3.34 15.62
C SER A 205 28.05 -2.06 15.36
N TYR A 206 27.20 -2.07 14.32
CA TYR A 206 26.26 -0.97 14.08
C TYR A 206 25.31 -0.76 15.27
N ASP A 207 24.88 -1.85 15.91
CA ASP A 207 24.03 -1.82 17.08
C ASP A 207 24.68 -1.07 18.26
N ALA A 208 25.95 -1.37 18.57
CA ALA A 208 26.71 -0.69 19.62
C ALA A 208 26.83 0.82 19.34
N LYS A 209 27.09 1.18 18.09
CA LYS A 209 27.13 2.57 17.63
C LYS A 209 25.79 3.27 17.85
N SER A 210 24.70 2.66 17.39
CA SER A 210 23.34 3.19 17.51
C SER A 210 22.92 3.36 18.97
N TYR A 211 23.17 2.36 19.81
CA TYR A 211 22.86 2.38 21.24
C TYR A 211 23.63 3.51 21.95
N PHE A 212 24.94 3.65 21.68
CA PHE A 212 25.76 4.73 22.23
C PHE A 212 25.16 6.12 21.92
N PHE A 213 24.92 6.42 20.63
CA PHE A 213 24.37 7.73 20.21
C PHE A 213 22.93 7.97 20.70
N LEU A 214 22.16 6.92 21.00
CA LEU A 214 20.86 7.08 21.65
C LEU A 214 21.00 7.50 23.12
N LYS A 215 21.95 6.93 23.86
CA LYS A 215 22.03 7.07 25.32
C LYS A 215 22.73 8.33 25.81
N ILE A 216 23.71 8.84 25.06
CA ILE A 216 24.45 10.05 25.43
C ILE A 216 23.56 11.31 25.42
N ASP A 217 23.95 12.30 26.23
CA ASP A 217 23.31 13.62 26.35
C ASP A 217 24.20 14.74 25.76
N ASN A 218 23.77 15.99 25.91
CA ASN A 218 24.47 17.17 25.36
C ASN A 218 25.89 17.36 25.91
N SER A 219 26.21 16.84 27.08
CA SER A 219 27.55 16.95 27.68
C SER A 219 28.64 16.27 26.83
N TRP A 220 28.25 15.39 25.89
CA TRP A 220 29.15 14.67 25.00
C TRP A 220 29.41 15.39 23.67
N LEU A 221 28.58 16.34 23.25
CA LEU A 221 28.58 16.91 21.90
C LEU A 221 29.94 17.54 21.52
N HIS A 222 30.45 18.46 22.34
CA HIS A 222 31.71 19.16 22.05
C HIS A 222 32.91 18.19 22.01
N TRP A 223 32.93 17.21 22.91
CA TRP A 223 33.98 16.19 22.95
C TRP A 223 33.94 15.29 21.71
N LEU A 224 32.75 14.82 21.30
CA LEU A 224 32.58 13.99 20.09
C LEU A 224 33.01 14.73 18.82
N TRP A 225 32.72 16.04 18.75
CA TRP A 225 33.11 16.86 17.61
C TRP A 225 34.63 17.07 17.53
N THR A 226 35.26 17.52 18.62
CA THR A 226 36.71 17.75 18.68
C THR A 226 37.53 16.48 18.42
N HIS A 227 36.99 15.31 18.78
CA HIS A 227 37.63 14.02 18.55
C HIS A 227 37.16 13.33 17.27
N SER A 228 36.53 14.03 16.31
CA SER A 228 36.22 13.50 14.97
C SER A 228 35.30 12.27 14.94
N PHE A 229 34.29 12.18 15.81
CA PHE A 229 33.27 11.12 15.74
C PHE A 229 32.28 11.33 14.58
N PHE A 230 32.01 12.59 14.22
CA PHE A 230 31.17 12.95 13.06
C PHE A 230 31.89 12.90 11.71
N ALA A 231 33.17 12.52 11.68
CA ALA A 231 33.99 12.58 10.46
C ALA A 231 33.48 11.68 9.31
N HIS A 232 32.76 10.60 9.62
CA HIS A 232 32.20 9.71 8.60
C HIS A 232 31.04 10.37 7.82
N LEU A 233 30.33 11.34 8.40
CA LEU A 233 29.31 12.14 7.70
C LEU A 233 29.91 12.96 6.55
N LYS A 234 31.24 13.20 6.59
CA LYS A 234 32.00 13.88 5.53
C LYS A 234 32.46 12.96 4.40
N LYS A 235 32.29 11.63 4.52
CA LYS A 235 32.82 10.65 3.54
C LYS A 235 31.80 10.33 2.45
N ILE A 236 32.32 10.17 1.23
CA ILE A 236 31.62 9.66 0.04
C ILE A 236 31.34 8.17 0.22
N SER A 237 30.08 7.74 0.17
CA SER A 237 29.73 6.31 0.12
C SER A 237 29.32 5.93 -1.32
N ALA A 238 29.78 4.78 -1.80
CA ALA A 238 29.51 4.28 -3.15
C ALA A 238 28.21 3.46 -3.27
N ASP A 239 27.41 3.35 -2.21
CA ASP A 239 26.37 2.32 -2.10
C ASP A 239 25.05 2.92 -1.52
N GLU A 240 24.21 3.47 -2.40
CA GLU A 240 22.94 4.17 -2.07
C GLU A 240 21.98 3.34 -1.20
N LYS A 241 22.04 2.00 -1.27
CA LYS A 241 21.15 1.10 -0.54
C LYS A 241 21.48 0.91 0.95
N ARG A 242 22.68 1.31 1.41
CA ARG A 242 23.08 1.18 2.83
C ARG A 242 22.77 2.42 3.69
N GLN A 243 22.47 3.55 3.08
CA GLN A 243 22.42 4.85 3.75
C GLN A 243 21.25 5.05 4.73
N TYR A 244 20.09 4.40 4.52
CA TYR A 244 18.97 4.48 5.46
C TYR A 244 19.26 3.86 6.85
N ASN A 245 20.31 3.05 6.96
CA ASN A 245 20.67 2.34 8.18
C ASN A 245 21.86 2.95 8.92
N ASP A 246 22.35 4.17 8.61
CA ASP A 246 23.55 4.75 9.26
C ASP A 246 23.30 6.16 9.84
N SER A 247 22.09 6.44 10.33
CA SER A 247 21.66 7.79 10.76
C SER A 247 21.88 8.12 12.24
N CYS A 248 22.48 7.24 13.05
CA CYS A 248 22.49 7.41 14.51
C CYS A 248 23.16 8.70 15.00
N GLU A 249 24.20 9.19 14.30
CA GLU A 249 24.81 10.48 14.60
C GLU A 249 23.90 11.67 14.27
N LEU A 250 23.15 11.59 13.17
CA LEU A 250 22.21 12.63 12.78
C LEU A 250 21.01 12.66 13.73
N ASP A 251 20.54 11.48 14.19
CA ASP A 251 19.52 11.37 15.21
C ASP A 251 19.99 11.95 16.56
N TYR A 252 21.26 11.74 16.92
CA TYR A 252 21.87 12.40 18.06
C TYR A 252 21.91 13.91 17.89
N LEU A 253 22.43 14.42 16.76
CA LEU A 253 22.48 15.86 16.49
C LEU A 253 21.10 16.51 16.53
N ARG A 254 20.06 15.83 16.05
CA ARG A 254 18.67 16.29 16.15
C ARG A 254 18.22 16.45 17.60
N ARG A 255 18.47 15.45 18.47
CA ARG A 255 18.16 15.56 19.90
C ARG A 255 18.91 16.73 20.55
N MET A 256 20.13 16.99 20.10
CA MET A 256 20.98 18.07 20.63
C MET A 256 20.63 19.45 20.08
N ALA A 257 19.92 19.55 18.96
CA ALA A 257 19.60 20.82 18.29
C ALA A 257 18.91 21.84 19.21
N LYS A 258 18.07 21.38 20.14
CA LYS A 258 17.39 22.25 21.12
C LYS A 258 18.27 22.64 22.32
N GLN A 259 19.29 21.85 22.63
CA GLN A 259 20.11 22.01 23.83
C GLN A 259 21.41 22.77 23.55
N GLU A 260 22.04 22.50 22.39
CA GLU A 260 23.33 23.06 21.97
C GLU A 260 23.29 23.53 20.50
N PRO A 261 22.38 24.46 20.15
CA PRO A 261 22.06 24.80 18.76
C PRO A 261 23.26 25.35 17.97
N ASP A 262 24.08 26.21 18.56
CA ASP A 262 25.24 26.80 17.89
C ASP A 262 26.31 25.75 17.57
N THR A 263 26.54 24.83 18.50
CA THR A 263 27.50 23.73 18.31
C THR A 263 27.02 22.78 17.22
N VAL A 264 25.73 22.38 17.24
CA VAL A 264 25.12 21.55 16.19
C VAL A 264 25.23 22.22 14.82
N THR A 265 24.96 23.52 14.75
CA THR A 265 25.03 24.31 13.52
C THR A 265 26.44 24.32 12.94
N LYS A 266 27.48 24.56 13.76
CA LYS A 266 28.88 24.52 13.32
C LYS A 266 29.31 23.12 12.87
N ILE A 267 28.82 22.07 13.53
CA ILE A 267 29.08 20.69 13.09
C ILE A 267 28.51 20.47 11.70
N ILE A 268 27.23 20.78 11.48
CA ILE A 268 26.54 20.63 10.19
C ILE A 268 27.23 21.46 9.10
N GLN A 269 27.60 22.70 9.41
CA GLN A 269 28.30 23.58 8.47
C GLN A 269 29.60 22.96 7.96
N SER A 270 30.30 22.21 8.82
CA SER A 270 31.56 21.52 8.49
C SER A 270 31.40 20.23 7.65
N ILE A 271 30.17 19.78 7.40
CA ILE A 271 29.86 18.59 6.60
C ILE A 271 29.67 19.03 5.13
N PRO A 272 30.51 18.60 4.20
CA PRO A 272 30.29 18.86 2.78
C PRO A 272 29.12 18.02 2.25
N VAL A 273 28.27 18.61 1.41
CA VAL A 273 27.17 17.89 0.74
C VAL A 273 27.51 17.69 -0.74
N SER A 274 27.20 16.52 -1.28
CA SER A 274 27.41 16.10 -2.66
C SER A 274 26.37 15.04 -3.06
N GLN A 275 26.30 14.69 -4.34
CA GLN A 275 25.41 13.62 -4.84
C GLN A 275 25.59 12.28 -4.09
N LYS A 276 26.80 12.02 -3.58
CA LYS A 276 27.18 10.75 -2.92
C LYS A 276 26.75 10.65 -1.45
N ASN A 277 26.39 11.77 -0.83
CA ASN A 277 25.92 11.83 0.56
C ASN A 277 24.67 12.72 0.69
N SER A 278 23.90 12.87 -0.38
CA SER A 278 22.71 13.71 -0.45
C SER A 278 21.59 13.26 0.48
N ILE A 279 21.55 11.99 0.92
CA ILE A 279 20.62 11.54 1.98
C ILE A 279 20.77 12.33 3.29
N ILE A 280 21.98 12.83 3.59
CA ILE A 280 22.25 13.55 4.83
C ILE A 280 21.45 14.86 4.87
N VAL A 281 21.21 15.48 3.70
CA VAL A 281 20.39 16.69 3.56
C VAL A 281 19.00 16.48 4.16
N PHE A 282 18.38 15.34 3.87
CA PHE A 282 17.04 15.03 4.38
C PHE A 282 16.98 15.08 5.91
N HIS A 283 17.96 14.45 6.57
CA HIS A 283 18.05 14.50 8.04
C HIS A 283 18.44 15.89 8.56
N ILE A 284 19.28 16.64 7.85
CA ILE A 284 19.64 18.02 8.24
C ILE A 284 18.41 18.93 8.20
N ILE A 285 17.53 18.81 7.20
CA ILE A 285 16.28 19.60 7.13
C ILE A 285 15.44 19.38 8.40
N TRP A 286 15.31 18.13 8.85
CA TRP A 286 14.62 17.83 10.11
C TRP A 286 15.32 18.43 11.34
N ILE A 287 16.65 18.45 11.36
CA ILE A 287 17.42 19.12 12.42
C ILE A 287 17.16 20.63 12.40
N MET A 288 17.13 21.25 11.21
CA MET A 288 16.84 22.68 11.04
C MET A 288 15.50 23.07 11.63
N GLY A 289 14.47 22.22 11.48
CA GLY A 289 13.16 22.42 12.12
C GLY A 289 13.23 22.57 13.65
N ASP A 290 14.24 21.98 14.31
CA ASP A 290 14.44 22.07 15.76
C ASP A 290 15.40 23.21 16.20
N LEU A 291 16.15 23.83 15.28
CA LEU A 291 17.13 24.90 15.57
C LEU A 291 16.51 26.30 15.75
N PRO A 292 17.16 27.25 16.44
CA PRO A 292 16.74 28.66 16.50
C PRO A 292 17.06 29.41 15.20
N ALA A 293 16.42 30.57 14.98
CA ALA A 293 16.47 31.27 13.70
C ALA A 293 17.87 31.74 13.28
N HIS A 294 18.71 32.21 14.20
CA HIS A 294 20.08 32.63 13.87
C HIS A 294 20.96 31.47 13.39
N CYS A 295 20.69 30.25 13.86
CA CYS A 295 21.33 29.02 13.38
C CYS A 295 20.78 28.58 12.02
N ILE A 296 19.47 28.66 11.84
CA ILE A 296 18.80 28.38 10.57
C ILE A 296 19.36 29.29 9.46
N LYS A 297 19.63 30.58 9.76
CA LYS A 297 20.24 31.55 8.84
C LYS A 297 21.52 31.02 8.20
N VAL A 298 22.46 30.56 9.03
CA VAL A 298 23.75 30.00 8.59
C VAL A 298 23.56 28.77 7.70
N LEU A 299 22.57 27.93 7.99
CA LEU A 299 22.32 26.70 7.25
C LEU A 299 21.56 26.92 5.93
N ILE A 300 20.71 27.94 5.84
CA ILE A 300 20.07 28.35 4.59
C ILE A 300 21.12 28.87 3.60
N GLU A 301 22.07 29.70 4.05
CA GLU A 301 23.18 30.17 3.20
C GLU A 301 23.99 29.00 2.62
N LYS A 302 24.28 28.00 3.46
CA LYS A 302 24.93 26.76 3.02
C LYS A 302 24.06 25.95 2.04
N MET A 303 22.77 25.78 2.34
CA MET A 303 21.81 25.06 1.49
C MET A 303 21.75 25.63 0.08
N SER A 304 21.74 26.95 -0.04
CA SER A 304 21.74 27.64 -1.33
C SER A 304 23.09 27.53 -2.04
N THR A 305 24.21 27.74 -1.33
CA THR A 305 25.56 27.68 -1.92
C THR A 305 25.92 26.27 -2.44
N GLU A 306 25.42 25.23 -1.78
CA GLU A 306 25.68 23.82 -2.14
C GLU A 306 24.54 23.17 -2.94
N GLU A 307 23.53 23.94 -3.36
CA GLU A 307 22.38 23.50 -4.17
C GLU A 307 21.72 22.19 -3.70
N TRP A 308 21.41 22.09 -2.40
CA TRP A 308 20.99 20.83 -1.78
C TRP A 308 19.83 20.12 -2.51
N PHE A 309 18.83 20.85 -2.99
CA PHE A 309 17.68 20.27 -3.69
C PHE A 309 18.02 19.69 -5.06
N SER A 310 19.00 20.25 -5.77
CA SER A 310 19.51 19.64 -6.99
C SER A 310 20.15 18.27 -6.73
N LEU A 311 20.76 18.09 -5.56
CA LEU A 311 21.42 16.85 -5.16
C LEU A 311 20.44 15.77 -4.64
N THR A 312 19.24 16.16 -4.19
CA THR A 312 18.26 15.25 -3.56
C THR A 312 17.11 14.82 -4.46
N ARG A 313 17.23 14.98 -5.79
CA ARG A 313 16.14 14.69 -6.76
C ARG A 313 15.55 13.28 -6.71
N GLY A 314 16.24 12.30 -6.12
CA GLY A 314 15.78 10.92 -5.93
C GLY A 314 15.07 10.65 -4.59
N PHE A 315 15.00 11.62 -3.68
CA PHE A 315 14.40 11.47 -2.36
C PHE A 315 13.03 12.17 -2.30
N GLN A 316 12.10 11.58 -1.53
CA GLN A 316 10.79 12.19 -1.29
C GLN A 316 10.89 13.23 -0.17
N ILE A 317 11.17 14.48 -0.54
CA ILE A 317 11.12 15.65 0.37
C ILE A 317 9.77 16.35 0.19
N SER A 318 9.16 16.77 1.29
CA SER A 318 7.87 17.44 1.25
C SER A 318 7.88 18.83 1.91
N GLY A 319 6.95 19.70 1.50
CA GLY A 319 6.75 21.01 2.13
C GLY A 319 6.49 20.92 3.63
N TYR A 320 5.89 19.83 4.11
CA TYR A 320 5.73 19.58 5.55
C TYR A 320 7.04 19.69 6.33
N ASP A 321 8.15 19.20 5.75
CA ASP A 321 9.48 19.21 6.38
C ASP A 321 10.03 20.63 6.60
N PHE A 322 9.44 21.64 5.96
CA PHE A 322 9.88 23.04 6.01
C PHE A 322 9.03 23.96 6.88
N THR A 323 7.87 23.49 7.35
CA THR A 323 6.89 24.32 8.08
C THR A 323 7.52 25.10 9.23
N ASP A 324 8.27 24.41 10.10
CA ASP A 324 8.93 25.04 11.26
C ASP A 324 10.05 26.00 10.84
N ILE A 325 10.76 25.69 9.74
CA ILE A 325 11.84 26.53 9.20
C ILE A 325 11.27 27.84 8.68
N VAL A 326 10.20 27.79 7.87
CA VAL A 326 9.52 28.97 7.32
C VAL A 326 8.96 29.84 8.45
N ASN A 327 8.23 29.26 9.41
CA ASN A 327 7.64 29.98 10.53
C ASN A 327 8.70 30.70 11.40
N LYS A 328 9.84 30.06 11.64
CA LYS A 328 10.95 30.67 12.39
C LYS A 328 11.59 31.82 11.61
N THR A 329 11.77 31.69 10.30
CA THR A 329 12.29 32.78 9.45
C THR A 329 11.34 33.99 9.43
N VAL A 330 10.02 33.76 9.32
CA VAL A 330 9.00 34.82 9.33
C VAL A 330 8.93 35.53 10.69
N SER A 331 8.90 34.78 11.79
CA SER A 331 8.79 35.34 13.15
C SER A 331 9.95 36.27 13.55
N HIS A 332 11.13 36.10 12.94
CA HIS A 332 12.30 36.93 13.21
C HIS A 332 12.44 38.14 12.27
N GLN A 333 11.48 38.35 11.35
CA GLN A 333 11.46 39.49 10.44
C GLN A 333 12.77 39.66 9.63
N GLU A 334 13.26 38.58 9.01
CA GLU A 334 14.46 38.57 8.16
C GLU A 334 14.09 38.31 6.68
N PRO A 335 13.68 39.34 5.90
CA PRO A 335 13.14 39.16 4.54
C PRO A 335 14.15 38.56 3.55
N THR A 336 15.42 38.97 3.60
CA THR A 336 16.48 38.45 2.73
C THR A 336 16.70 36.94 2.94
N LEU A 337 16.60 36.49 4.20
CA LEU A 337 16.71 35.08 4.52
C LEU A 337 15.51 34.28 3.99
N LEU A 338 14.31 34.84 4.09
CA LEU A 338 13.10 34.24 3.55
C LEU A 338 13.18 34.08 2.02
N LEU A 339 13.67 35.10 1.31
CA LEU A 339 13.86 35.03 -0.14
C LEU A 339 14.91 33.99 -0.53
N THR A 340 16.01 33.90 0.22
CA THR A 340 17.05 32.88 0.00
C THR A 340 16.47 31.47 0.15
N LEU A 341 15.64 31.24 1.18
CA LEU A 341 14.95 29.97 1.38
C LEU A 341 13.93 29.69 0.26
N ALA A 342 13.13 30.68 -0.12
CA ALA A 342 12.14 30.56 -1.19
C ALA A 342 12.81 30.18 -2.52
N HIS A 343 13.92 30.84 -2.86
CA HIS A 343 14.69 30.53 -4.05
C HIS A 343 15.15 29.06 -4.08
N ALA A 344 15.68 28.56 -2.95
CA ALA A 344 16.09 27.17 -2.83
C ALA A 344 14.88 26.21 -2.94
N MET A 345 13.77 26.50 -2.25
CA MET A 345 12.58 25.64 -2.26
C MET A 345 11.88 25.59 -3.63
N PHE A 346 11.90 26.69 -4.38
CA PHE A 346 11.31 26.80 -5.72
C PHE A 346 12.15 26.17 -6.84
N THR A 347 13.17 25.37 -6.50
CA THR A 347 13.96 24.59 -7.46
C THR A 347 13.06 23.66 -8.26
N THR A 348 13.08 23.80 -9.59
CA THR A 348 12.30 22.99 -10.53
C THR A 348 13.04 21.72 -10.94
N ILE A 349 12.30 20.67 -11.32
CA ILE A 349 12.90 19.47 -11.92
C ILE A 349 13.38 19.73 -13.36
N SER A 350 14.21 18.85 -13.92
CA SER A 350 14.65 18.99 -15.32
C SER A 350 13.57 18.51 -16.31
N LYS A 351 13.65 19.00 -17.55
CA LYS A 351 12.71 18.65 -18.62
C LYS A 351 12.70 17.14 -18.92
N GLU A 352 13.87 16.50 -18.90
CA GLU A 352 14.03 15.06 -19.14
C GLU A 352 13.30 14.25 -18.07
N VAL A 353 13.45 14.63 -16.79
CA VAL A 353 12.81 13.96 -15.65
C VAL A 353 11.29 14.16 -15.67
N TYR A 354 10.83 15.37 -16.03
CA TYR A 354 9.41 15.66 -16.16
C TYR A 354 8.76 14.78 -17.25
N GLN A 355 9.41 14.64 -18.41
CA GLN A 355 8.86 13.95 -19.59
C GLN A 355 8.87 12.41 -19.52
N GLN A 356 9.66 11.77 -18.65
CA GLN A 356 9.65 10.32 -18.43
C GLN A 356 8.33 9.85 -17.77
N LYS A 357 7.25 9.67 -18.55
CA LYS A 357 5.94 9.22 -18.04
C LYS A 357 5.89 7.68 -17.87
N LYS A 358 5.34 7.22 -16.75
CA LYS A 358 4.87 5.82 -16.56
C LYS A 358 3.37 5.66 -16.87
N SER A 359 2.58 6.74 -16.78
CA SER A 359 1.13 6.74 -17.03
C SER A 359 0.64 8.09 -17.57
N PRO A 360 -0.38 8.13 -18.44
CA PRO A 360 -1.00 9.38 -18.90
C PRO A 360 -1.75 10.16 -17.81
N TYR A 361 -2.12 9.54 -16.69
CA TYR A 361 -2.95 10.14 -15.62
C TYR A 361 -2.18 10.64 -14.38
N GLU A 362 -0.87 10.42 -14.32
CA GLU A 362 -0.04 10.85 -13.19
C GLU A 362 0.38 12.32 -13.39
N LEU A 363 -0.16 13.21 -12.57
CA LEU A 363 0.26 14.62 -12.51
C LEU A 363 1.59 14.69 -11.73
N LYS A 364 2.68 15.18 -12.35
CA LYS A 364 3.96 15.41 -11.66
C LYS A 364 4.07 16.85 -11.18
N SER A 365 4.60 17.04 -9.97
CA SER A 365 5.03 18.36 -9.49
C SER A 365 6.12 18.94 -10.41
N PRO A 366 6.09 20.23 -10.76
CA PRO A 366 7.21 20.89 -11.44
C PRO A 366 8.39 21.18 -10.49
N PHE A 367 8.16 21.13 -9.18
CA PHE A 367 9.16 21.39 -8.14
C PHE A 367 9.83 20.09 -7.68
N VAL A 368 11.09 20.18 -7.24
CA VAL A 368 11.79 19.05 -6.59
C VAL A 368 11.10 18.69 -5.27
N ILE A 369 10.60 19.68 -4.53
CA ILE A 369 9.87 19.49 -3.28
C ILE A 369 8.39 19.23 -3.59
N SER A 370 7.82 18.20 -2.97
CA SER A 370 6.39 17.88 -3.11
C SER A 370 5.53 18.58 -2.06
N HIS A 371 4.29 18.96 -2.41
CA HIS A 371 3.34 19.57 -1.46
C HIS A 371 3.88 20.86 -0.81
N MET A 372 4.45 21.76 -1.61
CA MET A 372 5.07 22.99 -1.10
C MET A 372 4.07 23.90 -0.37
N LEU A 373 2.79 23.85 -0.71
CA LEU A 373 1.73 24.58 0.00
C LEU A 373 1.69 24.27 1.49
N ASP A 374 2.13 23.08 1.91
CA ASP A 374 2.12 22.69 3.32
C ASP A 374 3.18 23.39 4.16
N SER A 375 4.20 23.98 3.53
CA SER A 375 5.30 24.71 4.21
C SER A 375 4.96 26.15 4.62
N ASP A 376 3.81 26.69 4.16
CA ASP A 376 3.44 28.10 4.27
C ASP A 376 4.36 29.11 3.55
N ILE A 377 5.34 28.64 2.75
CA ILE A 377 6.29 29.51 2.02
C ILE A 377 5.61 30.54 1.10
N PHE A 378 4.52 30.14 0.43
CA PHE A 378 3.74 31.02 -0.46
C PHE A 378 3.12 32.21 0.30
N ASN A 379 2.51 31.92 1.45
CA ASN A 379 1.96 32.95 2.33
C ASN A 379 3.08 33.88 2.83
N ALA A 380 4.21 33.32 3.25
CA ALA A 380 5.34 34.10 3.73
C ALA A 380 5.89 35.07 2.66
N VAL A 381 6.18 34.57 1.45
CA VAL A 381 6.69 35.39 0.33
C VAL A 381 5.67 36.45 -0.09
N SER A 382 4.38 36.12 -0.16
CA SER A 382 3.35 37.08 -0.56
C SER A 382 3.21 38.29 0.39
N ASN A 383 3.62 38.13 1.65
CA ASN A 383 3.55 39.14 2.70
C ASN A 383 4.92 39.80 2.99
N ILE A 384 5.92 39.64 2.11
CA ILE A 384 7.25 40.22 2.32
C ILE A 384 7.21 41.74 2.38
N GLY A 385 8.11 42.41 3.12
CA GLY A 385 8.13 43.87 3.24
C GLY A 385 8.39 44.60 1.91
N GLU A 386 7.87 45.83 1.78
CA GLU A 386 7.91 46.62 0.54
C GLU A 386 9.32 46.83 -0.03
N ASN A 387 10.36 46.95 0.82
CA ASN A 387 11.73 47.13 0.36
C ASN A 387 12.33 45.92 -0.38
N TYR A 388 11.67 44.76 -0.34
CA TYR A 388 12.14 43.49 -0.92
C TYR A 388 11.18 42.93 -1.98
N ILE A 389 10.16 43.70 -2.35
CA ILE A 389 9.11 43.23 -3.24
C ILE A 389 9.60 43.03 -4.67
N ASP A 390 10.52 43.87 -5.15
CA ASP A 390 11.17 43.73 -6.45
C ASP A 390 11.96 42.41 -6.53
N GLU A 391 12.77 42.10 -5.52
CA GLU A 391 13.57 40.86 -5.44
C GLU A 391 12.68 39.60 -5.36
N ALA A 392 11.57 39.69 -4.62
CA ALA A 392 10.56 38.62 -4.56
C ALA A 392 9.91 38.37 -5.93
N PHE A 393 9.60 39.44 -6.66
CA PHE A 393 9.01 39.37 -7.99
C PHE A 393 9.96 38.75 -9.01
N GLU A 394 11.22 39.18 -9.04
CA GLU A 394 12.27 38.59 -9.90
C GLU A 394 12.44 37.10 -9.63
N THR A 395 12.47 36.70 -8.35
CA THR A 395 12.57 35.29 -7.94
C THR A 395 11.40 34.45 -8.47
N LEU A 396 10.17 34.94 -8.32
CA LEU A 396 8.97 34.24 -8.80
C LEU A 396 8.93 34.17 -10.33
N CYS A 397 9.31 35.24 -11.04
CA CYS A 397 9.37 35.24 -12.50
C CYS A 397 10.44 34.29 -13.05
N SER A 398 11.61 34.23 -12.41
CA SER A 398 12.67 33.28 -12.76
C SER A 398 12.20 31.82 -12.61
N CYS A 399 11.54 31.50 -11.49
CA CYS A 399 10.96 30.18 -11.29
C CYS A 399 9.82 29.89 -12.29
N MET A 400 8.94 30.86 -12.56
CA MET A 400 7.88 30.71 -13.56
C MET A 400 8.45 30.39 -14.95
N ALA A 401 9.52 31.08 -15.36
CA ALA A 401 10.19 30.79 -16.64
C ALA A 401 10.65 29.33 -16.72
N ASN A 402 11.27 28.81 -15.66
CA ASN A 402 11.68 27.40 -15.59
C ASN A 402 10.48 26.44 -15.67
N ILE A 403 9.36 26.75 -14.98
CA ILE A 403 8.13 25.96 -15.03
C ILE A 403 7.56 25.89 -16.46
N LEU A 404 7.51 27.03 -17.16
CA LEU A 404 6.98 27.10 -18.52
C LEU A 404 7.83 26.29 -19.52
N LEU A 405 9.15 26.27 -19.35
CA LEU A 405 10.08 25.50 -20.20
C LEU A 405 9.92 23.98 -20.07
N LEU A 406 9.29 23.48 -19.01
CA LEU A 406 8.94 22.05 -18.85
C LEU A 406 7.85 21.60 -19.85
N GLY A 407 7.08 22.56 -20.37
CA GLY A 407 6.07 22.35 -21.40
C GLY A 407 6.63 21.64 -22.64
N LYS A 408 5.78 20.85 -23.30
CA LYS A 408 6.08 20.33 -24.64
C LYS A 408 5.99 21.47 -25.67
N PRO A 409 6.65 21.36 -26.84
CA PRO A 409 6.34 22.23 -27.96
C PRO A 409 4.83 22.29 -28.17
N SER A 410 4.29 23.49 -28.32
CA SER A 410 2.87 23.67 -28.59
C SER A 410 2.53 23.11 -29.98
N ASN A 411 1.34 22.53 -30.12
CA ASN A 411 0.80 22.14 -31.44
C ASN A 411 0.05 23.30 -32.12
N ILE A 412 0.08 24.48 -31.50
CA ILE A 412 -0.65 25.68 -31.87
C ILE A 412 0.38 26.77 -32.18
N ASP A 413 0.24 27.45 -33.32
CA ASP A 413 1.21 28.43 -33.83
C ASP A 413 1.39 29.67 -32.91
N THR A 414 0.39 29.97 -32.06
CA THR A 414 0.38 31.14 -31.19
C THR A 414 1.40 31.09 -30.04
N PHE A 415 1.70 29.90 -29.52
CA PHE A 415 2.59 29.74 -28.35
C PHE A 415 3.74 28.78 -28.67
N VAL A 416 4.94 29.04 -28.13
CA VAL A 416 6.08 28.13 -28.33
C VAL A 416 5.95 26.86 -27.48
N PHE A 417 5.45 27.02 -26.24
CA PHE A 417 5.29 25.94 -25.29
C PHE A 417 3.82 25.74 -24.91
N SER A 418 3.43 24.48 -24.74
CA SER A 418 2.18 24.11 -24.08
C SER A 418 2.31 24.23 -22.57
N ASP A 419 1.24 24.64 -21.88
CA ASP A 419 1.22 24.62 -20.42
C ASP A 419 1.37 23.18 -19.90
N ILE A 420 2.14 22.99 -18.83
CA ILE A 420 2.30 21.68 -18.19
C ILE A 420 0.98 21.13 -17.60
N HIS A 421 0.02 22.02 -17.34
CA HIS A 421 -1.34 21.71 -16.89
C HIS A 421 -2.33 22.71 -17.49
N SER A 422 -3.58 22.28 -17.68
CA SER A 422 -4.68 23.20 -17.99
C SER A 422 -5.02 24.08 -16.78
N PHE A 423 -5.10 25.39 -17.01
CA PHE A 423 -5.47 26.40 -16.02
C PHE A 423 -6.85 27.03 -16.28
N TYR A 424 -7.73 26.37 -17.05
CA TYR A 424 -9.06 26.89 -17.40
C TYR A 424 -10.04 27.01 -16.21
N ASP A 425 -9.69 26.41 -15.07
CA ASP A 425 -10.49 26.39 -13.84
C ASP A 425 -10.11 27.47 -12.83
N ILE A 426 -9.10 28.29 -13.14
CA ILE A 426 -8.68 29.42 -12.30
C ILE A 426 -8.87 30.74 -13.05
N ASP A 427 -9.04 31.82 -12.31
CA ASP A 427 -9.03 33.19 -12.80
C ASP A 427 -8.01 33.98 -11.98
N ILE A 428 -6.96 34.47 -12.63
CA ILE A 428 -5.82 35.15 -12.02
C ILE A 428 -6.28 36.39 -11.25
N PHE A 429 -7.35 37.07 -11.65
CA PHE A 429 -7.84 38.23 -10.90
C PHE A 429 -8.47 37.86 -9.55
N SER A 430 -9.01 36.65 -9.40
CA SER A 430 -9.73 36.22 -8.17
C SER A 430 -9.12 35.04 -7.44
N ILE A 431 -8.07 34.43 -7.98
CA ILE A 431 -7.30 33.41 -7.28
C ILE A 431 -6.66 34.05 -6.03
N ASP A 432 -6.82 33.39 -4.90
CA ASP A 432 -6.39 33.88 -3.60
C ASP A 432 -5.82 32.72 -2.78
N LEU A 433 -4.72 32.98 -2.07
CA LEU A 433 -4.02 31.97 -1.27
C LEU A 433 -4.92 31.37 -0.19
N GLY A 434 -5.76 32.18 0.45
CA GLY A 434 -6.67 31.73 1.51
C GLY A 434 -7.77 30.78 1.03
N ARG A 435 -8.04 30.72 -0.27
CA ARG A 435 -9.07 29.85 -0.87
C ARG A 435 -8.51 28.53 -1.40
N ILE A 436 -7.20 28.34 -1.39
CA ILE A 436 -6.54 27.13 -1.91
C ILE A 436 -6.41 26.11 -0.79
N THR A 437 -7.20 25.04 -0.86
CA THR A 437 -7.16 23.94 0.11
C THR A 437 -5.93 23.06 -0.09
N LYS A 438 -5.25 22.70 1.01
CA LYS A 438 -4.18 21.69 1.06
C LYS A 438 -4.69 20.36 0.49
N SER A 439 -3.92 19.75 -0.41
CA SER A 439 -4.32 18.52 -1.14
C SER A 439 -3.10 17.72 -1.57
N ARG A 440 -3.27 16.41 -1.78
CA ARG A 440 -2.25 15.56 -2.40
C ARG A 440 -2.05 15.86 -3.91
N ASN A 441 -2.87 16.73 -4.50
CA ASN A 441 -2.77 17.10 -5.90
C ASN A 441 -1.72 18.21 -6.12
N HIS A 442 -0.65 17.90 -6.85
CA HIS A 442 0.43 18.84 -7.19
C HIS A 442 -0.04 20.09 -7.96
N LYS A 443 -1.21 20.06 -8.60
CA LYS A 443 -1.82 21.24 -9.25
C LYS A 443 -2.08 22.38 -8.24
N LYS A 444 -2.32 22.06 -6.95
CA LYS A 444 -2.57 23.07 -5.91
C LYS A 444 -1.33 23.88 -5.54
N ASP A 445 -0.13 23.29 -5.62
CA ASP A 445 1.13 24.02 -5.40
C ASP A 445 1.32 25.09 -6.48
N LEU A 446 0.98 24.78 -7.73
CA LEU A 446 1.01 25.74 -8.84
C LEU A 446 -0.02 26.86 -8.69
N TYR A 447 -1.22 26.56 -8.21
CA TYR A 447 -2.21 27.59 -7.90
C TYR A 447 -1.72 28.55 -6.83
N ALA A 448 -1.11 28.02 -5.78
CA ALA A 448 -0.56 28.84 -4.71
C ALA A 448 0.61 29.69 -5.21
N PHE A 449 1.46 29.14 -6.08
CA PHE A 449 2.51 29.88 -6.76
C PHE A 449 1.94 31.05 -7.58
N ILE A 450 0.92 30.80 -8.43
CA ILE A 450 0.27 31.83 -9.25
C ILE A 450 -0.40 32.90 -8.37
N ALA A 451 -1.10 32.51 -7.30
CA ALA A 451 -1.71 33.43 -6.36
C ALA A 451 -0.68 34.31 -5.62
N THR A 452 0.49 33.75 -5.32
CA THR A 452 1.61 34.48 -4.73
C THR A 452 2.13 35.54 -5.70
N LEU A 453 2.40 35.16 -6.96
CA LEU A 453 2.85 36.07 -8.01
C LEU A 453 1.83 37.20 -8.27
N LYS A 454 0.54 36.85 -8.37
CA LYS A 454 -0.57 37.82 -8.47
C LYS A 454 -0.49 38.86 -7.36
N ARG A 455 -0.40 38.42 -6.10
CA ARG A 455 -0.40 39.33 -4.94
C ARG A 455 0.82 40.24 -4.90
N ILE A 456 1.99 39.74 -5.32
CA ILE A 456 3.20 40.56 -5.46
C ILE A 456 3.03 41.61 -6.57
N LEU A 457 2.46 41.23 -7.71
CA LEU A 457 2.17 42.15 -8.81
C LEU A 457 1.19 43.27 -8.39
N GLU A 458 0.09 42.93 -7.71
CA GLU A 458 -0.88 43.93 -7.21
C GLU A 458 -0.20 44.97 -6.31
N ARG A 459 0.66 44.51 -5.41
CA ARG A 459 1.41 45.38 -4.49
C ARG A 459 2.43 46.24 -5.24
N LEU A 460 3.21 45.67 -6.15
CA LEU A 460 4.13 46.42 -7.01
C LEU A 460 3.41 47.55 -7.76
N PHE A 461 2.35 47.19 -8.49
CA PHE A 461 1.59 48.14 -9.29
C PHE A 461 0.86 49.20 -8.45
N SER A 462 0.42 48.87 -7.23
CA SER A 462 -0.20 49.83 -6.32
C SER A 462 0.72 50.97 -5.87
N SER A 463 2.04 50.78 -5.98
CA SER A 463 3.08 51.73 -5.56
C SER A 463 3.77 52.47 -6.72
N ILE A 464 3.33 52.24 -7.96
CA ILE A 464 3.96 52.85 -9.15
C ILE A 464 3.70 54.34 -9.22
N THR A 465 4.77 55.10 -9.44
CA THR A 465 4.73 56.56 -9.59
C THR A 465 5.26 57.04 -10.96
N SER A 466 5.85 56.16 -11.78
CA SER A 466 6.45 56.54 -13.06
C SER A 466 6.25 55.50 -14.17
N LEU A 467 6.22 55.97 -15.42
CA LEU A 467 6.15 55.13 -16.62
C LEU A 467 7.31 54.14 -16.70
N SER A 468 8.54 54.60 -16.41
CA SER A 468 9.75 53.79 -16.48
C SER A 468 9.67 52.55 -15.59
N LYS A 469 9.16 52.68 -14.35
CA LYS A 469 9.04 51.53 -13.44
C LYS A 469 7.94 50.56 -13.89
N ALA A 470 6.85 51.07 -14.46
CA ALA A 470 5.80 50.23 -15.05
C ALA A 470 6.32 49.42 -16.26
N GLU A 471 7.11 50.05 -17.13
CA GLU A 471 7.75 49.39 -18.27
C GLU A 471 8.80 48.37 -17.85
N GLU A 472 9.56 48.64 -16.78
CA GLU A 472 10.54 47.71 -16.19
C GLU A 472 9.86 46.42 -15.69
N ILE A 473 8.85 46.55 -14.81
CA ILE A 473 8.09 45.42 -14.26
C ILE A 473 7.44 44.62 -15.39
N PHE A 474 6.82 45.32 -16.36
CA PHE A 474 6.16 44.67 -17.49
C PHE A 474 7.16 43.97 -18.41
N GLY A 475 8.34 44.54 -18.62
CA GLY A 475 9.42 43.94 -19.42
C GLY A 475 9.87 42.59 -18.88
N ILE A 476 9.92 42.42 -17.55
CA ILE A 476 10.21 41.12 -16.92
C ILE A 476 9.12 40.10 -17.28
N ILE A 477 7.85 40.48 -17.26
CA ILE A 477 6.73 39.59 -17.63
C ILE A 477 6.76 39.24 -19.12
N GLU A 478 7.06 40.21 -19.99
CA GLU A 478 7.19 39.96 -21.44
C GLU A 478 8.38 39.03 -21.78
N SER A 479 9.38 38.94 -20.90
CA SER A 479 10.52 38.04 -21.06
C SER A 479 10.22 36.57 -20.73
N LEU A 480 9.06 36.27 -20.15
CA LEU A 480 8.66 34.89 -19.84
C LEU A 480 8.52 34.07 -21.13
N PRO A 481 8.87 32.76 -21.11
CA PRO A 481 8.65 31.88 -22.24
C PRO A 481 7.22 31.93 -22.78
N SER A 482 7.07 31.89 -24.11
CA SER A 482 5.77 31.98 -24.79
C SER A 482 4.91 30.74 -24.53
N ALA A 483 3.88 30.91 -23.70
CA ALA A 483 2.92 29.90 -23.26
C ALA A 483 1.58 30.58 -22.91
N ARG A 484 0.48 29.82 -22.81
CA ARG A 484 -0.83 30.42 -22.51
C ARG A 484 -0.90 30.98 -21.09
N LEU A 485 -0.26 30.34 -20.09
CA LEU A 485 -0.20 30.89 -18.73
C LEU A 485 0.55 32.24 -18.69
N SER A 486 1.67 32.40 -19.41
CA SER A 486 2.39 33.67 -19.44
C SER A 486 1.59 34.77 -20.13
N TRP A 487 0.83 34.43 -21.19
CA TRP A 487 -0.15 35.34 -21.79
C TRP A 487 -1.19 35.84 -20.78
N ARG A 488 -1.78 34.95 -19.99
CA ARG A 488 -2.78 35.33 -18.97
C ARG A 488 -2.18 36.19 -17.85
N ILE A 489 -0.94 35.93 -17.43
CA ILE A 489 -0.22 36.78 -16.47
C ILE A 489 0.05 38.17 -17.07
N LYS A 490 0.43 38.25 -18.35
CA LYS A 490 0.62 39.52 -19.08
C LYS A 490 -0.66 40.35 -19.10
N LEU A 491 -1.80 39.73 -19.38
CA LEU A 491 -3.11 40.39 -19.37
C LEU A 491 -3.46 40.94 -17.97
N PHE A 492 -3.24 40.13 -16.93
CA PHE A 492 -3.45 40.57 -15.55
C PHE A 492 -2.57 41.76 -15.17
N ALA A 493 -1.29 41.76 -15.56
CA ALA A 493 -0.36 42.84 -15.27
C ALA A 493 -0.73 44.15 -15.98
N LEU A 494 -1.14 44.09 -17.26
CA LEU A 494 -1.64 45.28 -17.99
C LEU A 494 -2.83 45.92 -17.28
N ALA A 495 -3.74 45.09 -16.74
CA ALA A 495 -4.93 45.56 -16.07
C ALA A 495 -4.63 46.34 -14.78
N GLN A 496 -3.46 46.13 -14.15
CA GLN A 496 -3.08 46.85 -12.94
C GLN A 496 -2.66 48.30 -13.22
N CYS A 497 -2.19 48.61 -14.43
CA CYS A 497 -1.62 49.93 -14.74
C CYS A 497 -1.85 50.37 -16.20
N PRO A 498 -3.11 50.38 -16.68
CA PRO A 498 -3.41 50.59 -18.10
C PRO A 498 -3.05 52.00 -18.62
N ASN A 499 -3.06 53.02 -17.74
CA ASN A 499 -2.74 54.40 -18.09
C ASN A 499 -1.27 54.58 -18.50
N TYR A 500 -0.35 53.90 -17.83
CA TYR A 500 1.08 54.01 -18.13
C TYR A 500 1.44 53.10 -19.31
N LEU A 501 0.81 51.94 -19.45
CA LEU A 501 1.15 50.94 -20.47
C LEU A 501 0.27 51.02 -21.75
N HIS A 502 -0.24 52.22 -22.11
CA HIS A 502 -1.20 52.39 -23.21
C HIS A 502 -0.72 51.78 -24.54
N SER A 503 0.55 51.96 -24.92
CA SER A 503 1.08 51.43 -26.19
C SER A 503 1.03 49.89 -26.22
N LYS A 504 1.40 49.25 -25.10
CA LYS A 504 1.37 47.80 -24.91
C LYS A 504 -0.06 47.26 -24.80
N LEU A 505 -0.95 48.02 -24.15
CA LEU A 505 -2.37 47.70 -24.02
C LEU A 505 -3.03 47.57 -25.39
N ARG A 506 -2.88 48.59 -26.26
CA ARG A 506 -3.42 48.57 -27.62
C ARG A 506 -2.95 47.35 -28.40
N GLY A 507 -1.63 47.12 -28.44
CA GLY A 507 -1.07 45.95 -29.15
C GLY A 507 -1.62 44.62 -28.63
N THR A 508 -1.76 44.48 -27.31
CA THR A 508 -2.24 43.25 -26.67
C THR A 508 -3.72 43.00 -26.94
N LEU A 509 -4.57 44.03 -26.90
CA LEU A 509 -6.00 43.88 -27.19
C LEU A 509 -6.25 43.50 -28.65
N PHE A 510 -5.51 44.09 -29.60
CA PHE A 510 -5.67 43.83 -31.03
C PHE A 510 -5.04 42.50 -31.50
N TYR A 511 -4.10 41.94 -30.73
CA TYR A 511 -3.40 40.70 -31.09
C TYR A 511 -4.33 39.51 -31.38
N ILE A 512 -5.52 39.46 -30.75
CA ILE A 512 -6.47 38.37 -31.02
C ILE A 512 -6.86 38.29 -32.50
N PHE A 513 -6.89 39.40 -33.23
CA PHE A 513 -7.26 39.40 -34.66
C PHE A 513 -6.15 38.92 -35.59
N GLU A 514 -4.91 38.84 -35.07
CA GLU A 514 -3.72 38.38 -35.80
C GLU A 514 -3.40 36.91 -35.50
N SER A 515 -4.02 36.33 -34.45
CA SER A 515 -3.80 34.96 -34.00
C SER A 515 -4.76 33.98 -34.69
N SER A 516 -4.26 32.79 -35.02
CA SER A 516 -5.08 31.65 -35.44
C SER A 516 -5.99 31.11 -34.33
N GLU A 517 -5.76 31.52 -33.08
CA GLU A 517 -6.49 31.10 -31.87
C GLU A 517 -7.31 32.24 -31.25
N ALA A 518 -7.75 33.21 -32.05
CA ALA A 518 -8.49 34.37 -31.55
C ALA A 518 -9.68 34.00 -30.66
N PHE A 519 -10.33 32.86 -30.95
CA PHE A 519 -11.42 32.30 -30.16
C PHE A 519 -10.97 31.99 -28.73
N ASP A 520 -9.90 31.20 -28.60
CA ASP A 520 -9.36 30.75 -27.32
C ASP A 520 -8.81 31.94 -26.50
N LEU A 521 -8.12 32.88 -27.16
CA LEU A 521 -7.56 34.05 -26.50
C LEU A 521 -8.65 35.06 -26.09
N GLY A 522 -9.66 35.27 -26.93
CA GLY A 522 -10.78 36.19 -26.67
C GLY A 522 -11.74 35.66 -25.59
N GLY A 523 -11.84 34.34 -25.47
CA GLY A 523 -12.59 33.65 -24.42
C GLY A 523 -11.91 33.59 -23.05
N ASP A 524 -10.61 33.92 -22.95
CA ASP A 524 -9.92 33.89 -21.67
C ASP A 524 -10.48 34.97 -20.72
N THR A 525 -10.75 34.56 -19.48
CA THR A 525 -11.32 35.44 -18.45
C THR A 525 -10.46 36.68 -18.21
N GLU A 526 -9.14 36.53 -18.22
CA GLU A 526 -8.20 37.64 -18.03
C GLU A 526 -8.27 38.65 -19.18
N TYR A 527 -8.53 38.20 -20.41
CA TYR A 527 -8.65 39.08 -21.58
C TYR A 527 -9.92 39.93 -21.47
N GLN A 528 -11.05 39.27 -21.18
CA GLN A 528 -12.34 39.93 -20.98
C GLN A 528 -12.31 40.93 -19.81
N LYS A 529 -11.62 40.59 -18.71
CA LYS A 529 -11.44 41.51 -17.57
C LYS A 529 -10.55 42.69 -17.90
N LEU A 530 -9.45 42.48 -18.64
CA LEU A 530 -8.61 43.56 -19.12
C LEU A 530 -9.42 44.52 -20.00
N LEU A 531 -10.21 44.01 -20.94
CA LEU A 531 -11.12 44.83 -21.74
C LEU A 531 -12.05 45.65 -20.86
N LYS A 532 -12.76 45.00 -19.94
CA LYS A 532 -13.73 45.67 -19.07
C LYS A 532 -13.10 46.80 -18.24
N CYS A 533 -11.86 46.66 -17.77
CA CYS A 533 -11.24 47.65 -16.89
C CYS A 533 -10.41 48.72 -17.62
N SER A 534 -10.04 48.50 -18.88
CA SER A 534 -9.05 49.35 -19.57
C SER A 534 -9.43 49.80 -20.97
N PHE A 535 -10.56 49.36 -21.53
CA PHE A 535 -10.94 49.70 -22.91
C PHE A 535 -11.12 51.22 -23.13
N THR A 536 -11.63 51.93 -22.12
CA THR A 536 -11.77 53.40 -22.13
C THR A 536 -10.43 54.15 -22.22
N ASN A 537 -9.32 53.46 -21.93
CA ASN A 537 -7.98 54.04 -22.01
C ASN A 537 -7.48 54.10 -23.46
N LEU A 538 -8.10 53.38 -24.39
CA LEU A 538 -7.80 53.48 -25.82
C LEU A 538 -8.33 54.79 -26.41
N SER A 539 -7.71 55.25 -27.49
CA SER A 539 -8.24 56.36 -28.29
C SER A 539 -9.63 56.02 -28.84
N TYR A 540 -10.48 57.02 -29.04
CA TYR A 540 -11.82 56.81 -29.62
C TYR A 540 -11.76 56.09 -30.97
N GLU A 541 -10.76 56.39 -31.80
CA GLU A 541 -10.53 55.73 -33.09
C GLU A 541 -10.20 54.25 -32.91
N ASP A 542 -9.35 53.91 -31.94
CA ASP A 542 -9.01 52.50 -31.65
C ASP A 542 -10.21 51.75 -31.06
N GLN A 543 -11.02 52.38 -30.22
CA GLN A 543 -12.24 51.76 -29.68
C GLN A 543 -13.21 51.40 -30.82
N LYS A 544 -13.45 52.35 -31.73
CA LYS A 544 -14.33 52.13 -32.89
C LYS A 544 -13.78 51.04 -33.81
N LEU A 545 -12.48 51.06 -34.09
CA LEU A 545 -11.83 50.04 -34.91
C LEU A 545 -11.91 48.65 -34.27
N PHE A 546 -11.74 48.55 -32.95
CA PHE A 546 -11.85 47.28 -32.22
C PHE A 546 -13.25 46.67 -32.36
N VAL A 547 -14.30 47.47 -32.14
CA VAL A 547 -15.71 47.04 -32.29
C VAL A 547 -15.98 46.56 -33.72
N GLN A 548 -15.51 47.31 -34.72
CA GLN A 548 -15.64 46.91 -36.13
C GLN A 548 -14.94 45.57 -36.41
N ASN A 549 -13.76 45.35 -35.85
CA ASN A 549 -13.02 44.11 -36.01
C ASN A 549 -13.73 42.92 -35.35
N ILE A 550 -14.35 43.08 -34.19
CA ILE A 550 -15.17 42.03 -33.56
C ILE A 550 -16.31 41.61 -34.46
N PHE A 551 -17.09 42.57 -34.98
CA PHE A 551 -18.18 42.26 -35.90
C PHE A 551 -17.68 41.57 -37.17
N SER A 552 -16.61 42.09 -37.79
CA SER A 552 -16.03 41.53 -39.01
C SER A 552 -15.54 40.09 -38.78
N TYR A 553 -14.73 39.88 -37.75
CA TYR A 553 -14.11 38.59 -37.45
C TYR A 553 -15.13 37.52 -37.08
N TYR A 554 -15.97 37.77 -36.07
CA TYR A 554 -16.91 36.76 -35.58
C TYR A 554 -18.05 36.51 -36.57
N SER A 555 -18.51 37.51 -37.32
CA SER A 555 -19.52 37.26 -38.38
C SER A 555 -19.00 36.32 -39.47
N ASN A 556 -17.72 36.42 -39.83
CA ASN A 556 -17.10 35.52 -40.80
C ASN A 556 -16.95 34.09 -40.23
N ILE A 557 -16.54 33.95 -38.97
CA ILE A 557 -16.40 32.64 -38.32
C ILE A 557 -17.74 31.95 -38.12
N ILE A 558 -18.77 32.68 -37.67
CA ILE A 558 -20.12 32.15 -37.47
C ILE A 558 -20.69 31.65 -38.81
N LYS A 559 -20.49 32.39 -39.91
CA LYS A 559 -20.89 31.94 -41.25
C LYS A 559 -20.17 30.65 -41.67
N ALA A 560 -18.89 30.52 -41.32
CA ALA A 560 -18.10 29.32 -41.62
C ALA A 560 -18.44 28.13 -40.70
N ASN A 561 -19.03 28.37 -39.53
CA ASN A 561 -19.30 27.37 -38.49
C ASN A 561 -20.68 27.58 -37.83
N PRO A 562 -21.80 27.43 -38.56
CA PRO A 562 -23.13 27.80 -38.07
C PRO A 562 -23.60 26.98 -36.86
N ASP A 563 -23.14 25.73 -36.73
CA ASP A 563 -23.56 24.80 -35.66
C ASP A 563 -22.83 25.04 -34.32
N LYS A 564 -21.85 25.96 -34.29
CA LYS A 564 -20.99 26.23 -33.13
C LYS A 564 -21.42 27.50 -32.41
N GLY A 565 -22.52 27.40 -31.66
CA GLY A 565 -23.17 28.52 -30.96
C GLY A 565 -22.22 29.34 -30.05
N TRP A 566 -21.19 28.71 -29.50
CA TRP A 566 -20.21 29.36 -28.61
C TRP A 566 -19.44 30.53 -29.26
N TYR A 567 -19.31 30.61 -30.58
CA TYR A 567 -18.70 31.78 -31.23
C TYR A 567 -19.56 33.03 -31.10
N LYS A 568 -20.88 32.88 -31.12
CA LYS A 568 -21.81 33.98 -30.82
C LYS A 568 -21.68 34.39 -29.36
N ASP A 569 -21.46 33.41 -28.48
CA ASP A 569 -21.36 33.65 -27.05
C ASP A 569 -20.11 34.46 -26.71
N ILE A 570 -18.93 34.08 -27.18
CA ILE A 570 -17.70 34.85 -26.91
C ILE A 570 -17.77 36.25 -27.51
N ALA A 571 -18.27 36.41 -28.73
CA ALA A 571 -18.44 37.73 -29.34
C ALA A 571 -19.36 38.62 -28.47
N TRP A 572 -20.46 38.06 -27.99
CA TRP A 572 -21.38 38.74 -27.08
C TRP A 572 -20.74 39.06 -25.74
N GLU A 573 -19.93 38.15 -25.17
CA GLU A 573 -19.21 38.37 -23.90
C GLU A 573 -18.20 39.51 -24.03
N ILE A 574 -17.41 39.54 -25.11
CA ILE A 574 -16.46 40.61 -25.41
C ILE A 574 -17.17 41.96 -25.50
N LEU A 575 -18.25 42.04 -26.29
CA LEU A 575 -19.01 43.27 -26.48
C LEU A 575 -19.73 43.70 -25.18
N SER A 576 -20.21 42.74 -24.39
CA SER A 576 -20.81 43.02 -23.08
C SER A 576 -19.80 43.56 -22.06
N CYS A 577 -18.53 43.14 -22.14
CA CYS A 577 -17.46 43.74 -21.32
C CYS A 577 -17.24 45.22 -21.60
N ILE A 578 -17.52 45.68 -22.82
CA ILE A 578 -17.32 47.07 -23.26
C ILE A 578 -18.63 47.79 -23.58
N ALA A 579 -19.77 47.28 -23.08
CA ALA A 579 -21.10 47.75 -23.45
C ALA A 579 -21.32 49.26 -23.22
N SER A 580 -20.65 49.85 -22.22
CA SER A 580 -20.72 51.29 -21.94
C SER A 580 -20.05 52.16 -23.01
N CYS A 581 -19.25 51.57 -23.90
CA CYS A 581 -18.51 52.25 -24.95
C CYS A 581 -19.12 52.01 -26.36
N LEU A 582 -20.23 51.26 -26.44
CA LEU A 582 -20.92 50.97 -27.69
C LEU A 582 -21.88 52.12 -28.06
N SER A 583 -22.00 52.41 -29.35
CA SER A 583 -23.05 53.31 -29.84
C SER A 583 -24.41 52.60 -29.87
N ALA A 584 -25.51 53.35 -29.93
CA ALA A 584 -26.84 52.76 -30.08
C ALA A 584 -26.98 51.91 -31.37
N GLU A 585 -26.22 52.25 -32.42
CA GLU A 585 -26.15 51.44 -33.64
C GLU A 585 -25.44 50.10 -33.41
N ASP A 586 -24.35 50.12 -32.63
CA ASP A 586 -23.60 48.91 -32.30
C ASP A 586 -24.40 47.98 -31.38
N GLU A 587 -25.10 48.52 -30.37
CA GLU A 587 -25.99 47.73 -29.48
C GLU A 587 -27.09 47.00 -30.29
N ASN A 588 -27.72 47.69 -31.26
CA ASN A 588 -28.71 47.07 -32.16
C ASN A 588 -28.08 46.01 -33.09
N LYS A 589 -26.83 46.23 -33.53
CA LYS A 589 -26.07 45.23 -34.31
C LYS A 589 -25.75 43.98 -33.49
N VAL A 590 -25.48 44.10 -32.18
CA VAL A 590 -25.24 42.93 -31.32
C VAL A 590 -26.47 42.02 -31.28
N GLU A 591 -27.66 42.60 -31.06
CA GLU A 591 -28.91 41.84 -31.00
C GLU A 591 -29.21 41.13 -32.32
N THR A 592 -29.04 41.84 -33.44
CA THR A 592 -29.31 41.29 -34.78
C THR A 592 -28.30 40.23 -35.22
N VAL A 593 -27.01 40.37 -34.89
CA VAL A 593 -25.94 39.44 -35.35
C VAL A 593 -25.76 38.26 -34.39
N PHE A 594 -25.81 38.50 -33.07
CA PHE A 594 -25.51 37.49 -32.05
C PHE A 594 -26.75 37.01 -31.27
N GLY A 595 -27.93 37.58 -31.53
CA GLY A 595 -29.22 37.08 -31.03
C GLY A 595 -29.59 37.53 -29.62
N ARG A 596 -28.85 38.47 -29.03
CA ARG A 596 -29.11 39.02 -27.69
C ARG A 596 -28.49 40.40 -27.47
N LEU A 597 -29.13 41.21 -26.65
CA LEU A 597 -28.63 42.50 -26.19
C LEU A 597 -27.40 42.34 -25.28
N CYS A 598 -26.46 43.27 -25.32
CA CYS A 598 -25.32 43.31 -24.40
C CYS A 598 -25.77 43.42 -22.95
N ASP A 599 -25.10 42.69 -22.06
CA ASP A 599 -25.29 42.81 -20.62
C ASP A 599 -24.27 43.78 -20.02
N LYS A 600 -24.73 44.98 -19.62
CA LYS A 600 -23.89 46.02 -18.99
C LYS A 600 -23.31 45.58 -17.64
N ASN A 601 -23.91 44.56 -17.01
CA ASN A 601 -23.47 44.00 -15.75
C ASN A 601 -22.67 42.69 -15.91
N TYR A 602 -22.34 42.30 -17.14
CA TYR A 602 -21.64 41.04 -17.41
C TYR A 602 -20.33 40.92 -16.62
N VAL A 603 -20.13 39.80 -15.91
CA VAL A 603 -18.90 39.53 -15.15
C VAL A 603 -18.18 38.34 -15.79
N PRO A 604 -16.97 38.53 -16.34
CA PRO A 604 -16.18 37.43 -16.90
C PRO A 604 -15.86 36.35 -15.85
N LYS A 605 -15.98 35.08 -16.24
CA LYS A 605 -15.73 33.91 -15.39
C LYS A 605 -14.78 32.92 -16.08
N PRO A 606 -14.01 32.10 -15.32
CA PRO A 606 -13.25 30.97 -15.84
C PRO A 606 -14.11 30.06 -16.71
N PRO A 607 -13.57 29.57 -17.85
CA PRO A 607 -14.27 28.61 -18.69
C PRO A 607 -14.73 27.35 -17.95
N LEU A 608 -14.00 26.93 -16.89
CA LEU A 608 -14.31 25.76 -16.07
C LEU A 608 -14.51 26.14 -14.59
N ARG A 609 -15.48 27.00 -14.23
CA ARG A 609 -15.77 27.31 -12.81
C ARG A 609 -16.97 26.61 -12.18
N ASP A 610 -17.83 26.00 -12.99
CA ASP A 610 -19.04 25.34 -12.53
C ASP A 610 -19.11 23.88 -13.00
N ILE A 611 -18.01 23.14 -12.90
CA ILE A 611 -18.18 21.70 -12.67
C ILE A 611 -18.64 21.60 -11.22
N ARG A 612 -19.96 21.67 -10.96
CA ARG A 612 -20.44 21.19 -9.67
C ARG A 612 -20.25 19.69 -9.68
N VAL A 613 -19.14 19.26 -9.10
CA VAL A 613 -18.92 17.86 -8.78
C VAL A 613 -19.72 17.59 -7.50
N GLY A 614 -20.97 17.23 -7.70
CA GLY A 614 -21.86 16.73 -6.67
C GLY A 614 -22.62 15.53 -7.23
N THR A 615 -23.16 14.69 -6.37
CA THR A 615 -24.15 13.71 -6.82
C THR A 615 -25.43 14.48 -7.14
N VAL A 616 -25.96 14.30 -8.35
CA VAL A 616 -27.26 14.86 -8.72
C VAL A 616 -28.33 14.24 -7.82
N SER A 617 -29.08 15.07 -7.11
CA SER A 617 -30.19 14.69 -6.24
C SER A 617 -31.50 15.17 -6.84
N TYR A 618 -32.04 14.38 -7.76
CA TYR A 618 -33.32 14.67 -8.42
C TYR A 618 -34.45 14.89 -7.43
N GLN A 619 -35.24 15.94 -7.63
CA GLN A 619 -36.37 16.33 -6.77
C GLN A 619 -37.70 16.01 -7.46
N SER A 620 -38.67 15.49 -6.72
CA SER A 620 -40.01 15.30 -7.27
C SER A 620 -40.63 16.64 -7.67
N PRO A 621 -41.21 16.77 -8.88
CA PRO A 621 -41.91 17.99 -9.25
C PRO A 621 -43.23 18.16 -8.50
N GLU A 622 -43.82 17.07 -7.97
CA GLU A 622 -45.13 17.07 -7.30
C GLU A 622 -45.14 16.16 -6.05
N ASN A 623 -46.11 16.37 -5.17
CA ASN A 623 -46.36 15.50 -4.02
C ASN A 623 -47.45 14.47 -4.35
N LEU A 624 -47.07 13.21 -4.64
CA LEU A 624 -48.01 12.17 -5.10
C LEU A 624 -49.10 11.80 -4.09
N ALA A 625 -48.91 12.09 -2.80
CA ALA A 625 -49.87 11.76 -1.75
C ALA A 625 -51.22 12.48 -1.88
N VAL A 626 -51.29 13.58 -2.64
CA VAL A 626 -52.54 14.34 -2.86
C VAL A 626 -53.36 13.85 -4.05
N TYR A 627 -52.86 12.88 -4.82
CA TYR A 627 -53.50 12.35 -6.03
C TYR A 627 -53.87 10.87 -5.84
N THR A 628 -54.97 10.45 -6.46
CA THR A 628 -55.30 9.03 -6.64
C THR A 628 -54.42 8.41 -7.74
N VAL A 629 -54.23 7.08 -7.72
CA VAL A 629 -53.41 6.39 -8.74
C VAL A 629 -53.91 6.64 -10.18
N PRO A 630 -55.23 6.62 -10.48
CA PRO A 630 -55.73 6.98 -11.81
C PRO A 630 -55.41 8.43 -12.21
N GLU A 631 -55.47 9.40 -11.28
CA GLU A 631 -55.08 10.78 -11.55
C GLU A 631 -53.57 10.90 -11.83
N ILE A 632 -52.74 10.16 -11.08
CA ILE A 632 -51.30 10.07 -11.33
C ILE A 632 -51.06 9.55 -12.76
N ILE A 633 -51.68 8.45 -13.15
CA ILE A 633 -51.56 7.86 -14.49
C ILE A 633 -51.98 8.88 -15.57
N GLN A 634 -53.10 9.58 -15.37
CA GLN A 634 -53.57 10.57 -16.34
C GLN A 634 -52.59 11.74 -16.48
N ASN A 635 -51.98 12.20 -15.38
CA ASN A 635 -50.96 13.24 -15.41
C ASN A 635 -49.67 12.76 -16.09
N LEU A 636 -49.24 11.51 -15.87
CA LEU A 636 -48.10 10.91 -16.59
C LEU A 636 -48.32 10.88 -18.11
N LYS A 637 -49.56 10.68 -18.58
CA LYS A 637 -49.95 10.72 -19.99
C LYS A 637 -49.96 12.13 -20.59
N THR A 638 -49.99 13.16 -19.75
CA THR A 638 -50.23 14.55 -20.17
C THR A 638 -49.17 15.47 -19.59
N GLU A 639 -49.41 16.08 -18.43
CA GLU A 639 -48.58 17.17 -17.88
C GLU A 639 -47.22 16.73 -17.34
N TRP A 640 -47.03 15.44 -17.06
CA TRP A 640 -45.80 14.89 -16.46
C TRP A 640 -44.95 14.07 -17.46
N LYS A 641 -45.15 14.28 -18.77
CA LYS A 641 -44.26 13.70 -19.79
C LYS A 641 -42.82 14.23 -19.65
N PRO A 642 -41.78 13.42 -19.89
CA PRO A 642 -40.39 13.86 -19.72
C PRO A 642 -40.03 15.13 -20.48
N GLU A 643 -40.51 15.30 -21.72
CA GLU A 643 -40.24 16.48 -22.55
C GLU A 643 -40.88 17.73 -21.95
N ILE A 644 -42.10 17.59 -21.43
CA ILE A 644 -42.85 18.68 -20.79
C ILE A 644 -42.20 19.08 -19.47
N LEU A 645 -41.80 18.10 -18.63
CA LEU A 645 -41.08 18.38 -17.38
C LEU A 645 -39.70 18.99 -17.66
N LYS A 646 -38.97 18.47 -18.64
CA LYS A 646 -37.66 19.00 -19.06
C LYS A 646 -37.77 20.45 -19.50
N GLU A 647 -38.77 20.80 -20.30
CA GLU A 647 -39.00 22.18 -20.74
C GLU A 647 -39.48 23.07 -19.57
N LYS A 648 -40.43 22.59 -18.75
CA LYS A 648 -40.98 23.30 -17.59
C LYS A 648 -39.92 23.63 -16.53
N TYR A 649 -38.93 22.73 -16.35
CA TYR A 649 -37.87 22.86 -15.35
C TYR A 649 -36.47 23.02 -15.96
N LYS A 650 -36.35 23.45 -17.24
CA LYS A 650 -35.04 23.57 -17.93
C LYS A 650 -34.04 24.52 -17.27
N TYR A 651 -34.52 25.40 -16.39
CA TYR A 651 -33.72 26.37 -15.64
C TYR A 651 -33.53 25.98 -14.16
N ASP A 652 -33.91 24.77 -13.77
CA ASP A 652 -33.68 24.26 -12.42
C ASP A 652 -32.18 24.06 -12.13
N ASP A 653 -31.87 23.96 -10.84
CA ASP A 653 -30.54 23.63 -10.36
C ASP A 653 -30.10 22.25 -10.90
N HIS A 654 -29.00 22.18 -11.66
CA HIS A 654 -28.47 20.93 -12.23
C HIS A 654 -28.04 19.87 -11.20
N LEU A 655 -27.82 20.24 -9.93
CA LEU A 655 -27.59 19.27 -8.84
C LEU A 655 -28.88 18.86 -8.13
N ASN A 656 -29.95 19.64 -8.22
CA ASN A 656 -31.25 19.32 -7.62
C ASN A 656 -32.40 19.48 -8.63
N PRO A 657 -32.30 18.88 -9.83
CA PRO A 657 -33.27 19.16 -10.87
C PRO A 657 -34.62 18.53 -10.52
N ARG A 658 -35.71 19.28 -10.71
CA ARG A 658 -37.04 18.69 -10.83
C ARG A 658 -37.21 18.19 -12.27
N GLY A 659 -37.74 16.99 -12.42
CA GLY A 659 -37.81 16.34 -13.72
C GLY A 659 -38.39 14.94 -13.66
N ALA A 660 -38.29 14.23 -14.77
CA ALA A 660 -38.82 12.88 -14.94
C ALA A 660 -38.15 11.89 -13.96
N GLU A 661 -36.84 12.01 -13.72
CA GLU A 661 -36.13 11.17 -12.76
C GLU A 661 -36.58 11.45 -11.32
N GLY A 662 -36.84 12.71 -10.98
CA GLY A 662 -37.40 13.09 -9.68
C GLY A 662 -38.81 12.52 -9.46
N MET A 663 -39.65 12.58 -10.50
CA MET A 663 -40.97 11.94 -10.52
C MET A 663 -40.86 10.41 -10.41
N SER A 664 -39.87 9.79 -11.07
CA SER A 664 -39.56 8.35 -10.98
C SER A 664 -39.23 7.94 -9.53
N TYR A 665 -38.41 8.71 -8.81
CA TYR A 665 -38.14 8.45 -7.38
C TYR A 665 -39.39 8.58 -6.50
N ALA A 666 -40.25 9.56 -6.80
CA ALA A 666 -41.52 9.73 -6.08
C ALA A 666 -42.44 8.53 -6.29
N LEU A 667 -42.62 8.08 -7.54
CA LEU A 667 -43.40 6.88 -7.88
C LEU A 667 -42.87 5.62 -7.17
N THR A 668 -41.54 5.43 -7.19
CA THR A 668 -40.87 4.31 -6.52
C THR A 668 -41.16 4.29 -5.02
N SER A 669 -41.28 5.47 -4.39
CA SER A 669 -41.56 5.61 -2.97
C SER A 669 -43.05 5.47 -2.65
N ASP A 670 -43.93 6.04 -3.47
CA ASP A 670 -45.38 6.09 -3.23
C ASP A 670 -46.05 4.71 -3.34
N ILE A 671 -45.63 3.89 -4.31
CA ILE A 671 -46.14 2.51 -4.45
C ILE A 671 -45.91 1.65 -3.21
N LYS A 672 -44.85 1.94 -2.43
CA LYS A 672 -44.57 1.22 -1.18
C LYS A 672 -45.62 1.48 -0.11
N LEU A 673 -46.24 2.66 -0.16
CA LEU A 673 -47.26 3.11 0.78
C LEU A 673 -48.67 2.64 0.36
N ARG A 674 -48.95 2.58 -0.94
CA ARG A 674 -50.30 2.31 -1.50
C ARG A 674 -50.33 1.16 -2.51
N LEU A 675 -49.63 0.06 -2.20
CA LEU A 675 -49.41 -1.07 -3.12
C LEU A 675 -50.70 -1.58 -3.80
N ASP A 676 -51.77 -1.80 -3.03
CA ASP A 676 -53.02 -2.37 -3.55
C ASP A 676 -53.66 -1.50 -4.65
N ASP A 677 -53.60 -0.17 -4.51
CA ASP A 677 -54.14 0.78 -5.47
C ASP A 677 -53.31 0.77 -6.76
N TYR A 678 -51.99 0.70 -6.65
CA TYR A 678 -51.10 0.58 -7.81
C TYR A 678 -51.28 -0.74 -8.54
N LEU A 679 -51.37 -1.87 -7.82
CA LEU A 679 -51.55 -3.19 -8.44
C LEU A 679 -52.88 -3.32 -9.18
N GLN A 680 -53.94 -2.68 -8.70
CA GLN A 680 -55.23 -2.66 -9.40
C GLN A 680 -55.19 -1.90 -10.73
N ASN A 681 -54.31 -0.92 -10.86
CA ASN A 681 -54.16 -0.08 -12.05
C ASN A 681 -52.86 -0.35 -12.84
N ILE A 682 -52.10 -1.40 -12.48
CA ILE A 682 -50.73 -1.60 -12.99
C ILE A 682 -50.67 -1.77 -14.51
N ILE A 683 -51.70 -2.37 -15.12
CA ILE A 683 -51.80 -2.55 -16.57
C ILE A 683 -51.84 -1.21 -17.30
N GLU A 684 -52.41 -0.16 -16.71
CA GLU A 684 -52.49 1.15 -17.35
C GLU A 684 -51.13 1.84 -17.52
N PHE A 685 -50.10 1.41 -16.76
CA PHE A 685 -48.72 1.86 -16.93
C PHE A 685 -48.04 1.26 -18.17
N LEU A 686 -48.67 0.29 -18.85
CA LEU A 686 -48.17 -0.27 -20.12
C LEU A 686 -48.54 0.57 -21.35
N ASN A 687 -49.31 1.65 -21.22
CA ASN A 687 -49.67 2.47 -22.38
C ASN A 687 -48.45 3.26 -22.90
N VAL A 688 -47.66 2.60 -23.75
CA VAL A 688 -46.36 3.06 -24.22
C VAL A 688 -46.44 4.28 -25.14
N ALA A 689 -47.57 4.51 -25.79
CA ALA A 689 -47.79 5.69 -26.63
C ALA A 689 -47.84 6.97 -25.80
N ASP A 690 -48.23 6.86 -24.53
CA ASP A 690 -48.52 8.02 -23.68
C ASP A 690 -47.68 8.09 -22.40
N ILE A 691 -47.17 6.97 -21.88
CA ILE A 691 -46.39 6.90 -20.64
C ILE A 691 -44.96 6.45 -20.94
N ASP A 692 -44.00 7.25 -20.48
CA ASP A 692 -42.58 6.96 -20.64
C ASP A 692 -42.13 5.72 -19.85
N ILE A 693 -41.25 4.93 -20.46
CA ILE A 693 -40.66 3.70 -19.93
C ILE A 693 -39.95 3.90 -18.57
N LEU A 694 -39.42 5.11 -18.31
CA LEU A 694 -38.80 5.49 -17.05
C LEU A 694 -39.76 5.33 -15.86
N TYR A 695 -41.03 5.68 -16.05
CA TYR A 695 -42.05 5.59 -15.00
C TYR A 695 -42.48 4.16 -14.75
N LEU A 696 -42.56 3.35 -15.81
CA LEU A 696 -42.80 1.92 -15.67
C LEU A 696 -41.66 1.25 -14.88
N ASN A 697 -40.40 1.57 -15.20
CA ASN A 697 -39.25 1.07 -14.44
C ASN A 697 -39.33 1.46 -12.95
N ALA A 698 -39.75 2.69 -12.64
CA ALA A 698 -39.91 3.16 -11.27
C ALA A 698 -40.93 2.36 -10.47
N VAL A 699 -42.11 2.12 -11.06
CA VAL A 699 -43.19 1.32 -10.47
C VAL A 699 -42.69 -0.09 -10.17
N LEU A 700 -42.05 -0.75 -11.15
CA LEU A 700 -41.49 -2.09 -10.98
C LEU A 700 -40.37 -2.13 -9.95
N ARG A 701 -39.51 -1.11 -9.90
CA ARG A 701 -38.46 -0.99 -8.89
C ARG A 701 -39.06 -0.88 -7.49
N GLY A 702 -40.09 -0.05 -7.29
CA GLY A 702 -40.76 0.07 -6.00
C GLY A 702 -41.36 -1.25 -5.52
N VAL A 703 -41.92 -2.04 -6.45
CA VAL A 703 -42.42 -3.41 -6.20
C VAL A 703 -41.27 -4.36 -5.82
N GLU A 704 -40.15 -4.35 -6.55
CA GLU A 704 -38.97 -5.18 -6.24
C GLU A 704 -38.39 -4.86 -4.86
N GLU A 705 -38.29 -3.59 -4.51
CA GLU A 705 -37.72 -3.15 -3.23
C GLU A 705 -38.59 -3.58 -2.04
N LEU A 706 -39.91 -3.59 -2.19
CA LEU A 706 -40.82 -4.15 -1.17
C LEU A 706 -40.57 -5.64 -0.91
N PHE A 707 -40.23 -6.42 -1.94
CA PHE A 707 -39.96 -7.86 -1.79
C PHE A 707 -38.59 -8.16 -1.24
N ARG A 708 -37.59 -7.34 -1.61
CA ARG A 708 -36.27 -7.41 -1.01
C ARG A 708 -36.32 -7.17 0.52
N ASP A 709 -37.25 -6.34 0.98
CA ASP A 709 -37.51 -6.08 2.41
C ASP A 709 -38.47 -7.11 3.06
N GLU A 710 -38.61 -8.30 2.47
CA GLU A 710 -39.36 -9.47 2.97
C GLU A 710 -40.87 -9.23 3.22
N LYS A 711 -41.50 -8.24 2.58
CA LYS A 711 -42.96 -8.05 2.69
C LYS A 711 -43.70 -9.15 1.92
N PRO A 712 -44.53 -9.98 2.57
CA PRO A 712 -45.22 -11.08 1.89
C PRO A 712 -46.35 -10.56 0.99
N LEU A 713 -46.40 -11.03 -0.25
CA LEU A 713 -47.55 -10.90 -1.15
C LEU A 713 -48.56 -12.00 -0.88
N ASN A 714 -49.85 -11.66 -1.00
CA ASN A 714 -50.88 -12.66 -1.16
C ASN A 714 -50.94 -13.17 -2.62
N VAL A 715 -51.65 -14.28 -2.83
CA VAL A 715 -51.75 -14.92 -4.16
C VAL A 715 -52.51 -14.06 -5.18
N ARG A 716 -53.45 -13.23 -4.76
CA ARG A 716 -54.18 -12.31 -5.66
C ARG A 716 -53.21 -11.32 -6.30
N ASP A 717 -52.38 -10.69 -5.49
CA ASP A 717 -51.46 -9.65 -5.93
C ASP A 717 -50.34 -10.23 -6.82
N ALA A 718 -49.82 -11.41 -6.46
CA ALA A 718 -48.88 -12.14 -7.31
C ALA A 718 -49.48 -12.45 -8.70
N LYS A 719 -50.77 -12.84 -8.76
CA LYS A 719 -51.46 -13.07 -10.04
C LYS A 719 -51.64 -11.80 -10.88
N LEU A 720 -51.92 -10.67 -10.24
CA LEU A 720 -51.97 -9.37 -10.94
C LEU A 720 -50.60 -9.03 -11.55
N ILE A 721 -49.50 -9.25 -10.81
CA ILE A 721 -48.14 -9.06 -11.30
C ILE A 721 -47.81 -10.00 -12.48
N PHE A 722 -48.15 -11.28 -12.40
CA PHE A 722 -47.91 -12.20 -13.53
C PHE A 722 -48.75 -11.88 -14.76
N SER A 723 -50.00 -11.44 -14.59
CA SER A 723 -50.85 -10.98 -15.69
C SER A 723 -50.22 -9.76 -16.36
N PHE A 724 -49.73 -8.82 -15.55
CA PHE A 724 -48.99 -7.66 -16.01
C PHE A 724 -47.70 -8.04 -16.76
N PHE A 725 -46.87 -8.96 -16.24
CA PHE A 725 -45.66 -9.42 -16.93
C PHE A 725 -45.96 -10.09 -18.26
N LYS A 726 -47.04 -10.88 -18.33
CA LYS A 726 -47.46 -11.52 -19.57
C LYS A 726 -47.82 -10.49 -20.64
N GLU A 727 -48.54 -9.45 -20.25
CA GLU A 727 -48.89 -8.34 -21.14
C GLU A 727 -47.66 -7.52 -21.53
N LEU A 728 -46.75 -7.26 -20.59
CA LEU A 728 -45.50 -6.54 -20.82
C LEU A 728 -44.64 -7.23 -21.90
N VAL A 729 -44.46 -8.55 -21.80
CA VAL A 729 -43.60 -9.28 -22.75
C VAL A 729 -44.24 -9.49 -24.12
N SER A 730 -45.56 -9.33 -24.26
CA SER A 730 -46.23 -9.35 -25.58
C SER A 730 -46.09 -8.02 -26.34
N HIS A 731 -45.74 -6.93 -25.67
CA HIS A 731 -45.47 -5.63 -26.29
C HIS A 731 -44.01 -5.56 -26.78
N ASN A 732 -43.77 -6.01 -28.02
CA ASN A 732 -42.46 -5.90 -28.68
C ASN A 732 -42.10 -4.46 -29.13
N GLU A 733 -43.00 -3.50 -28.95
CA GLU A 733 -42.92 -2.14 -29.52
C GLU A 733 -41.74 -1.32 -28.96
N PHE A 734 -41.26 -1.62 -27.75
CA PHE A 734 -40.07 -0.98 -27.16
C PHE A 734 -38.79 -1.19 -27.98
N LEU A 735 -38.74 -2.22 -28.83
CA LEU A 735 -37.57 -2.60 -29.64
C LEU A 735 -37.52 -1.87 -31.00
N ASN A 736 -38.61 -1.22 -31.42
CA ASN A 736 -38.75 -0.65 -32.77
C ASN A 736 -38.58 0.89 -32.83
N ILE A 737 -38.18 1.55 -31.73
CA ILE A 737 -37.94 2.99 -31.72
C ILE A 737 -36.67 3.31 -32.55
N PRO A 738 -36.78 4.11 -33.64
CA PRO A 738 -35.66 4.43 -34.52
C PRO A 738 -34.49 5.05 -33.76
N GLU A 739 -33.26 4.68 -34.14
CA GLU A 739 -32.02 5.15 -33.51
C GLU A 739 -31.87 6.68 -33.50
N GLN A 740 -32.58 7.38 -34.38
CA GLN A 740 -32.61 8.84 -34.54
C GLN A 740 -33.59 9.56 -33.60
N GLU A 741 -34.56 8.84 -33.00
CA GLU A 741 -35.50 9.37 -31.98
C GLU A 741 -35.07 9.01 -30.55
N ARG A 742 -33.96 8.27 -30.41
CA ARG A 742 -33.31 7.98 -29.12
C ARG A 742 -32.64 9.25 -28.59
N HIS A 743 -33.41 10.15 -28.00
CA HIS A 743 -32.85 11.17 -27.14
C HIS A 743 -32.21 10.45 -25.93
N ASP A 744 -30.89 10.36 -25.94
CA ASP A 744 -30.00 9.71 -24.97
C ASP A 744 -29.94 8.16 -25.01
N THR A 745 -28.75 7.62 -24.75
CA THR A 745 -28.30 6.22 -24.85
C THR A 745 -29.03 5.21 -23.93
N TYR A 746 -30.17 5.59 -23.35
CA TYR A 746 -30.76 4.97 -22.15
C TYR A 746 -31.87 3.93 -22.43
N ILE A 747 -32.54 3.95 -23.58
CA ILE A 747 -33.74 3.11 -23.80
C ILE A 747 -33.41 1.60 -23.85
N PRO A 748 -32.40 1.12 -24.60
CA PRO A 748 -32.03 -0.30 -24.61
C PRO A 748 -31.52 -0.81 -23.26
N SER A 749 -30.81 0.03 -22.50
CA SER A 749 -30.30 -0.33 -21.17
C SER A 749 -31.42 -0.38 -20.13
N LEU A 750 -32.42 0.51 -20.22
CA LEU A 750 -33.58 0.53 -19.34
C LEU A 750 -34.52 -0.65 -19.57
N TRP A 751 -34.75 -1.06 -20.82
CA TRP A 751 -35.54 -2.27 -21.13
C TRP A 751 -34.89 -3.55 -20.59
N THR A 752 -33.56 -3.63 -20.66
CA THR A 752 -32.77 -4.71 -20.05
C THR A 752 -32.94 -4.72 -18.52
N GLU A 753 -32.91 -3.55 -17.88
CA GLU A 753 -33.11 -3.44 -16.43
C GLU A 753 -34.55 -3.77 -16.01
N ILE A 754 -35.57 -3.35 -16.76
CA ILE A 754 -36.98 -3.73 -16.51
C ILE A 754 -37.13 -5.25 -16.50
N ASN A 755 -36.62 -5.94 -17.52
CA ASN A 755 -36.71 -7.40 -17.58
C ASN A 755 -35.96 -8.08 -16.42
N LYS A 756 -34.79 -7.55 -16.02
CA LYS A 756 -34.08 -8.03 -14.81
C LYS A 756 -34.91 -7.83 -13.53
N ILE A 757 -35.57 -6.69 -13.38
CA ILE A 757 -36.44 -6.40 -12.24
C ILE A 757 -37.62 -7.38 -12.22
N CYS A 758 -38.28 -7.62 -13.36
CA CYS A 758 -39.34 -8.62 -13.48
C CYS A 758 -38.86 -10.01 -13.06
N ILE A 759 -37.68 -10.44 -13.52
CA ILE A 759 -37.07 -11.71 -13.13
C ILE A 759 -36.85 -11.78 -11.61
N LYS A 760 -36.29 -10.73 -11.00
CA LYS A 760 -36.08 -10.66 -9.54
C LYS A 760 -37.39 -10.77 -8.76
N ILE A 761 -38.44 -10.07 -9.21
CA ILE A 761 -39.77 -10.17 -8.62
C ILE A 761 -40.29 -11.62 -8.71
N VAL A 762 -40.15 -12.28 -9.86
CA VAL A 762 -40.50 -13.70 -10.01
C VAL A 762 -39.71 -14.57 -9.04
N ILE A 763 -38.40 -14.38 -8.91
CA ILE A 763 -37.54 -15.09 -7.95
C ILE A 763 -38.06 -14.92 -6.52
N TYR A 764 -38.34 -13.69 -6.08
CA TYR A 764 -38.85 -13.45 -4.72
C TYR A 764 -40.21 -14.10 -4.47
N ILE A 765 -41.14 -14.02 -5.43
CA ILE A 765 -42.45 -14.69 -5.34
C ILE A 765 -42.26 -16.21 -5.24
N LEU A 766 -41.36 -16.78 -6.04
CA LEU A 766 -41.07 -18.21 -6.01
C LEU A 766 -40.42 -18.61 -4.69
N GLN A 767 -39.51 -17.82 -4.11
CA GLN A 767 -38.83 -18.13 -2.86
C GLN A 767 -39.79 -18.21 -1.66
N GLU A 768 -40.86 -17.40 -1.65
CA GLU A 768 -41.90 -17.45 -0.61
C GLU A 768 -42.54 -18.86 -0.51
N LYS A 769 -42.79 -19.32 0.72
CA LYS A 769 -43.15 -20.71 1.01
C LYS A 769 -44.61 -21.07 0.68
N THR A 770 -45.53 -20.14 0.88
CA THR A 770 -46.99 -20.33 0.78
C THR A 770 -47.52 -19.91 -0.59
N THR A 771 -47.48 -18.61 -0.89
CA THR A 771 -47.74 -17.97 -2.18
C THR A 771 -46.97 -18.65 -3.31
N GLY A 772 -45.66 -18.89 -3.16
CA GLY A 772 -44.86 -19.54 -4.21
C GLY A 772 -45.37 -20.94 -4.58
N LYS A 773 -45.84 -21.73 -3.60
CA LYS A 773 -46.41 -23.06 -3.86
C LYS A 773 -47.79 -23.00 -4.53
N GLU A 774 -48.60 -22.02 -4.17
CA GLU A 774 -49.93 -21.84 -4.77
C GLU A 774 -49.83 -21.33 -6.21
N ILE A 775 -48.96 -20.36 -6.45
CA ILE A 775 -48.67 -19.82 -7.78
C ILE A 775 -48.15 -20.90 -8.74
N ILE A 776 -47.24 -21.77 -8.29
CA ILE A 776 -46.76 -22.88 -9.15
C ILE A 776 -47.91 -23.82 -9.54
N LYS A 777 -48.91 -24.01 -8.66
CA LYS A 777 -50.08 -24.84 -9.00
C LYS A 777 -51.01 -24.16 -9.99
N SER A 778 -51.21 -22.84 -9.88
CA SER A 778 -52.19 -22.13 -10.72
C SER A 778 -51.63 -21.52 -12.00
N ASP A 779 -50.34 -21.17 -12.04
CA ASP A 779 -49.76 -20.28 -13.07
C ASP A 779 -48.44 -20.82 -13.66
N SER A 780 -48.14 -22.12 -13.48
CA SER A 780 -46.90 -22.76 -13.98
C SER A 780 -46.62 -22.47 -15.46
N ASP A 781 -47.63 -22.50 -16.32
CA ASP A 781 -47.46 -22.29 -17.76
C ASP A 781 -47.06 -20.85 -18.09
N THR A 782 -47.58 -19.89 -17.31
CA THR A 782 -47.22 -18.48 -17.45
C THR A 782 -45.77 -18.25 -17.07
N ILE A 783 -45.32 -18.81 -15.94
CA ILE A 783 -43.91 -18.71 -15.51
C ILE A 783 -42.96 -19.33 -16.53
N ILE A 784 -43.29 -20.52 -17.06
CA ILE A 784 -42.50 -21.19 -18.10
C ILE A 784 -42.40 -20.33 -19.36
N SER A 785 -43.50 -19.71 -19.79
CA SER A 785 -43.50 -18.83 -20.96
C SER A 785 -42.62 -17.59 -20.75
N LEU A 786 -42.64 -16.99 -19.55
CA LEU A 786 -41.81 -15.84 -19.21
C LEU A 786 -40.33 -16.18 -19.19
N ILE A 787 -39.95 -17.30 -18.55
CA ILE A 787 -38.56 -17.77 -18.53
C ILE A 787 -38.07 -18.07 -19.96
N SER A 788 -38.88 -18.73 -20.78
CA SER A 788 -38.52 -19.02 -22.18
C SER A 788 -38.32 -17.74 -23.00
N TYR A 789 -39.17 -16.72 -22.79
CA TYR A 789 -39.02 -15.40 -23.39
C TYR A 789 -37.67 -14.76 -23.00
N TRP A 790 -37.34 -14.75 -21.70
CA TRP A 790 -36.10 -14.12 -21.23
C TRP A 790 -34.83 -14.81 -21.70
N PHE A 791 -34.85 -16.14 -21.94
CA PHE A 791 -33.71 -16.81 -22.59
C PHE A 791 -33.50 -16.37 -24.04
N SER A 792 -34.56 -15.97 -24.74
CA SER A 792 -34.49 -15.47 -26.12
C SER A 792 -34.26 -13.96 -26.20
N PHE A 793 -33.95 -13.30 -25.07
CA PHE A 793 -33.80 -11.84 -25.01
C PHE A 793 -32.52 -11.38 -25.74
N SER A 794 -32.70 -10.67 -26.86
CA SER A 794 -31.63 -10.34 -27.80
C SER A 794 -30.63 -9.28 -27.34
N HIS A 795 -30.95 -8.51 -26.30
CA HIS A 795 -30.12 -7.39 -25.82
C HIS A 795 -29.24 -7.75 -24.61
N SER A 796 -29.10 -9.03 -24.30
CA SER A 796 -28.12 -9.51 -23.32
C SER A 796 -26.75 -9.75 -23.97
N PRO A 797 -25.63 -9.55 -23.24
CA PRO A 797 -24.27 -9.70 -23.78
C PRO A 797 -24.05 -11.03 -24.50
N LEU A 798 -23.32 -10.98 -25.61
CA LEU A 798 -22.89 -12.15 -26.38
C LEU A 798 -21.49 -12.62 -25.97
N ALA A 799 -21.12 -13.85 -26.35
CA ALA A 799 -19.81 -14.43 -26.00
C ALA A 799 -18.61 -13.56 -26.40
N GLU A 800 -18.70 -12.86 -27.53
CA GLU A 800 -17.64 -12.01 -28.10
C GLU A 800 -17.49 -10.68 -27.34
N GLU A 801 -18.51 -10.28 -26.60
CA GLU A 801 -18.57 -9.05 -25.80
C GLU A 801 -18.15 -9.32 -24.34
N GLU A 802 -17.97 -10.59 -23.97
CA GLU A 802 -17.68 -11.05 -22.62
C GLU A 802 -16.20 -11.36 -22.44
N ASN A 803 -15.65 -11.01 -21.28
CA ASN A 803 -14.30 -11.42 -20.92
C ASN A 803 -14.30 -12.84 -20.36
N GLN A 804 -13.30 -13.64 -20.74
CA GLN A 804 -13.20 -15.05 -20.36
C GLN A 804 -12.78 -15.30 -18.89
N SER A 805 -12.31 -14.28 -18.17
CA SER A 805 -11.88 -14.44 -16.78
C SER A 805 -13.09 -14.68 -15.84
N PRO A 806 -13.00 -15.65 -14.90
CA PRO A 806 -14.09 -15.98 -13.98
C PRO A 806 -14.61 -14.78 -13.18
N GLN A 807 -13.71 -13.89 -12.78
CA GLN A 807 -14.04 -12.70 -11.97
C GLN A 807 -14.95 -11.74 -12.74
N LYS A 808 -14.72 -11.58 -14.05
CA LYS A 808 -15.56 -10.74 -14.91
C LYS A 808 -16.85 -11.45 -15.32
N LEU A 809 -16.80 -12.75 -15.59
CA LEU A 809 -18.00 -13.54 -15.90
C LEU A 809 -19.01 -13.52 -14.75
N HIS A 810 -18.56 -13.64 -13.49
CA HIS A 810 -19.46 -13.48 -12.34
C HIS A 810 -20.14 -12.10 -12.33
N GLY A 811 -19.38 -11.04 -12.61
CA GLY A 811 -19.93 -9.68 -12.70
C GLY A 811 -20.94 -9.50 -13.84
N ILE A 812 -20.76 -10.19 -14.97
CA ILE A 812 -21.69 -10.16 -16.10
C ILE A 812 -22.94 -11.01 -15.79
N ALA A 813 -22.76 -12.19 -15.18
CA ALA A 813 -23.82 -13.12 -14.84
C ALA A 813 -24.89 -12.49 -13.93
N ILE A 814 -24.48 -11.70 -12.93
CA ILE A 814 -25.43 -11.01 -12.04
C ILE A 814 -26.12 -9.80 -12.69
N ASN A 815 -25.69 -9.39 -13.89
CA ASN A 815 -26.12 -8.15 -14.54
C ASN A 815 -26.80 -8.34 -15.91
N SER A 816 -26.96 -9.57 -16.41
CA SER A 816 -27.61 -9.86 -17.70
C SER A 816 -29.00 -10.51 -17.53
N VAL A 817 -29.92 -10.24 -18.48
CA VAL A 817 -31.29 -10.81 -18.44
C VAL A 817 -31.25 -12.33 -18.57
N ARG A 818 -30.48 -12.87 -19.53
CA ARG A 818 -30.41 -14.32 -19.78
C ARG A 818 -29.83 -15.11 -18.61
N SER A 819 -28.79 -14.59 -17.93
CA SER A 819 -28.24 -15.22 -16.73
C SER A 819 -29.19 -15.14 -15.53
N CYS A 820 -29.85 -14.01 -15.29
CA CYS A 820 -30.89 -13.90 -14.26
C CYS A 820 -32.10 -14.81 -14.55
N ALA A 821 -32.48 -15.00 -15.82
CA ALA A 821 -33.55 -15.91 -16.20
C ALA A 821 -33.22 -17.37 -15.83
N PHE A 822 -31.94 -17.73 -15.91
CA PHE A 822 -31.48 -19.04 -15.44
C PHE A 822 -31.64 -19.19 -13.93
N GLU A 823 -31.42 -18.13 -13.14
CA GLU A 823 -31.69 -18.14 -11.69
C GLU A 823 -33.19 -18.31 -11.38
N ALA A 824 -34.07 -17.67 -12.16
CA ALA A 824 -35.51 -17.91 -12.04
C ALA A 824 -35.89 -19.35 -12.38
N LEU A 825 -35.26 -19.97 -13.39
CA LEU A 825 -35.42 -21.40 -13.68
C LEU A 825 -34.96 -22.28 -12.51
N VAL A 826 -33.87 -21.92 -11.84
CA VAL A 826 -33.35 -22.63 -10.65
C VAL A 826 -34.37 -22.60 -9.52
N GLU A 827 -34.90 -21.43 -9.17
CA GLU A 827 -35.92 -21.27 -8.12
C GLU A 827 -37.23 -21.99 -8.47
N PHE A 828 -37.65 -21.90 -9.73
CA PHE A 828 -38.80 -22.63 -10.23
C PHE A 828 -38.58 -24.14 -10.07
N THR A 829 -37.43 -24.65 -10.50
CA THR A 829 -37.06 -26.07 -10.41
C THR A 829 -36.99 -26.56 -8.96
N PHE A 830 -36.49 -25.74 -8.03
CA PHE A 830 -36.37 -26.09 -6.61
C PHE A 830 -37.72 -26.50 -5.99
N LYS A 831 -38.82 -25.92 -6.48
CA LYS A 831 -40.19 -26.17 -6.02
C LYS A 831 -40.82 -27.43 -6.61
N HIS A 832 -40.22 -28.01 -7.65
CA HIS A 832 -40.61 -29.32 -8.18
C HIS A 832 -39.85 -30.45 -7.48
N LYS A 833 -40.48 -31.63 -7.39
CA LYS A 833 -39.84 -32.84 -6.83
C LYS A 833 -38.90 -33.52 -7.83
N VAL A 834 -39.22 -33.45 -9.13
CA VAL A 834 -38.51 -34.08 -10.25
C VAL A 834 -38.43 -33.10 -11.42
N LEU A 835 -37.50 -33.32 -12.35
CA LEU A 835 -37.46 -32.52 -13.60
C LEU A 835 -38.58 -32.94 -14.54
N THR A 836 -39.51 -32.03 -14.81
CA THR A 836 -40.58 -32.23 -15.81
C THR A 836 -40.04 -32.00 -17.22
N ASP A 837 -40.72 -32.51 -18.25
CA ASP A 837 -40.31 -32.30 -19.66
C ASP A 837 -40.19 -30.82 -20.02
N LYS A 838 -41.06 -29.97 -19.45
CA LYS A 838 -40.99 -28.51 -19.65
C LYS A 838 -39.73 -27.91 -19.01
N ILE A 839 -39.33 -28.35 -17.82
CA ILE A 839 -38.08 -27.90 -17.17
C ILE A 839 -36.86 -28.38 -17.98
N LYS A 840 -36.85 -29.64 -18.43
CA LYS A 840 -35.79 -30.17 -19.30
C LYS A 840 -35.68 -29.39 -20.60
N SER A 841 -36.81 -29.02 -21.20
CA SER A 841 -36.83 -28.19 -22.41
C SER A 841 -36.22 -26.80 -22.18
N LEU A 842 -36.53 -26.13 -21.07
CA LEU A 842 -35.93 -24.83 -20.72
C LEU A 842 -34.42 -24.95 -20.42
N PHE A 843 -34.00 -26.01 -19.72
CA PHE A 843 -32.58 -26.27 -19.47
C PHE A 843 -31.81 -26.52 -20.77
N ASN A 844 -32.37 -27.31 -21.69
CA ASN A 844 -31.79 -27.51 -23.02
C ASN A 844 -31.73 -26.21 -23.84
N GLN A 845 -32.75 -25.34 -23.73
CA GLN A 845 -32.72 -24.01 -24.36
C GLN A 845 -31.55 -23.17 -23.82
N ALA A 846 -31.35 -23.13 -22.50
CA ALA A 846 -30.22 -22.43 -21.88
C ALA A 846 -28.85 -23.04 -22.29
N LEU A 847 -28.77 -24.36 -22.49
CA LEU A 847 -27.56 -25.02 -23.00
C LEU A 847 -27.21 -24.66 -24.44
N LEU A 848 -28.15 -24.14 -25.22
CA LEU A 848 -27.86 -23.65 -26.58
C LEU A 848 -27.38 -22.19 -26.57
N ASP A 849 -27.41 -21.52 -25.41
CA ASP A 849 -26.95 -20.14 -25.30
C ASP A 849 -25.45 -20.02 -25.62
N ILE A 850 -25.14 -18.93 -26.34
CA ILE A 850 -23.79 -18.56 -26.74
C ILE A 850 -23.02 -17.82 -25.65
N SER A 851 -23.69 -17.13 -24.71
CA SER A 851 -23.08 -16.38 -23.60
C SER A 851 -22.29 -17.29 -22.66
N LEU A 852 -21.06 -16.89 -22.35
CA LEU A 852 -20.20 -17.51 -21.34
C LEU A 852 -20.73 -17.23 -19.92
N ALA A 853 -21.38 -16.09 -19.69
CA ALA A 853 -22.02 -15.80 -18.40
C ALA A 853 -23.19 -16.74 -18.11
N VAL A 854 -23.99 -17.11 -19.12
CA VAL A 854 -25.03 -18.14 -18.98
C VAL A 854 -24.40 -19.51 -18.70
N ARG A 855 -23.30 -19.86 -19.39
CA ARG A 855 -22.52 -21.10 -19.09
C ARG A 855 -22.05 -21.15 -17.65
N PHE A 856 -21.52 -20.04 -17.15
CA PHE A 856 -21.11 -19.90 -15.76
C PHE A 856 -22.28 -20.16 -14.79
N CYS A 857 -23.47 -19.59 -15.04
CA CYS A 857 -24.67 -19.87 -14.23
C CYS A 857 -25.07 -21.35 -14.27
N ILE A 858 -25.03 -21.98 -15.44
CA ILE A 858 -25.35 -23.41 -15.60
C ILE A 858 -24.47 -24.27 -14.69
N GLY A 859 -23.15 -24.05 -14.71
CA GLY A 859 -22.22 -24.75 -13.83
C GLY A 859 -22.50 -24.48 -12.35
N ARG A 860 -22.70 -23.21 -11.99
CA ARG A 860 -22.92 -22.77 -10.59
C ARG A 860 -24.14 -23.42 -9.94
N TYR A 861 -25.23 -23.58 -10.69
CA TYR A 861 -26.48 -24.13 -10.17
C TYR A 861 -26.76 -25.58 -10.62
N LEU A 862 -25.75 -26.28 -11.16
CA LEU A 862 -25.88 -27.65 -11.67
C LEU A 862 -26.52 -28.61 -10.67
N SER A 863 -26.16 -28.47 -9.38
CA SER A 863 -26.68 -29.31 -8.30
C SER A 863 -28.21 -29.31 -8.17
N THR A 864 -28.86 -28.17 -8.46
CA THR A 864 -30.33 -28.07 -8.41
C THR A 864 -31.00 -29.04 -9.38
N PHE A 865 -30.41 -29.23 -10.56
CA PHE A 865 -30.94 -30.12 -11.59
C PHE A 865 -30.51 -31.56 -11.35
N PHE A 866 -29.24 -31.78 -10.98
CA PHE A 866 -28.69 -33.11 -10.76
C PHE A 866 -29.47 -33.91 -9.71
N TYR A 867 -29.80 -33.30 -8.57
CA TYR A 867 -30.52 -33.99 -7.50
C TYR A 867 -32.01 -34.26 -7.80
N LYS A 868 -32.53 -33.74 -8.90
CA LYS A 868 -33.93 -33.95 -9.35
C LYS A 868 -34.03 -35.01 -10.45
N ASP A 869 -32.98 -35.18 -11.24
CA ASP A 869 -32.84 -36.22 -12.27
C ASP A 869 -31.36 -36.40 -12.63
N ASN A 870 -30.69 -37.32 -11.93
CA ASN A 870 -29.25 -37.53 -12.10
C ASN A 870 -28.89 -38.09 -13.48
N SER A 871 -29.70 -38.99 -14.02
CA SER A 871 -29.42 -39.71 -15.26
C SER A 871 -29.45 -38.74 -16.44
N TYR A 872 -30.44 -37.85 -16.46
CA TYR A 872 -30.53 -36.77 -17.43
C TYR A 872 -29.33 -35.82 -17.38
N VAL A 873 -28.90 -35.39 -16.19
CA VAL A 873 -27.78 -34.45 -16.06
C VAL A 873 -26.44 -35.11 -16.40
N VAL A 874 -26.22 -36.37 -16.01
CA VAL A 874 -25.01 -37.13 -16.35
C VAL A 874 -24.87 -37.29 -17.86
N GLU A 875 -25.95 -37.59 -18.57
CA GLU A 875 -25.96 -37.66 -20.04
C GLU A 875 -25.59 -36.32 -20.70
N LEU A 876 -25.93 -35.20 -20.07
CA LEU A 876 -25.65 -33.85 -20.58
C LEU A 876 -24.28 -33.27 -20.20
N LEU A 877 -23.48 -33.94 -19.36
CA LEU A 877 -22.17 -33.41 -18.94
C LEU A 877 -21.26 -33.01 -20.12
N PRO A 878 -21.16 -33.77 -21.23
CA PRO A 878 -20.38 -33.36 -22.39
C PRO A 878 -20.86 -32.06 -23.04
N HIS A 879 -22.16 -31.74 -22.94
CA HIS A 879 -22.75 -30.52 -23.47
C HIS A 879 -22.68 -29.34 -22.49
N ILE A 880 -22.68 -29.62 -21.18
CA ILE A 880 -22.49 -28.64 -20.12
C ILE A 880 -21.01 -28.19 -20.08
N PHE A 881 -20.08 -29.14 -20.17
CA PHE A 881 -18.63 -28.96 -20.12
C PHE A 881 -17.96 -29.41 -21.43
N PRO A 882 -18.14 -28.67 -22.53
CA PRO A 882 -17.64 -29.07 -23.84
C PRO A 882 -16.11 -28.99 -23.91
N LEU A 883 -15.44 -30.15 -23.95
CA LEU A 883 -13.97 -30.24 -23.97
C LEU A 883 -13.35 -29.71 -25.27
N ASP A 884 -14.11 -29.67 -26.36
CA ASP A 884 -13.73 -29.14 -27.67
C ASP A 884 -13.81 -27.60 -27.74
N ASN A 885 -14.40 -26.95 -26.73
CA ASN A 885 -14.50 -25.50 -26.63
C ASN A 885 -14.01 -24.99 -25.27
N ILE A 886 -12.72 -24.64 -25.21
CA ILE A 886 -12.03 -24.24 -23.98
C ILE A 886 -12.70 -23.07 -23.25
N ASN A 887 -13.25 -22.09 -23.97
CA ASN A 887 -13.89 -20.91 -23.37
C ASN A 887 -15.20 -21.28 -22.68
N LYS A 888 -16.05 -22.07 -23.35
CA LYS A 888 -17.31 -22.58 -22.77
C LYS A 888 -17.03 -23.53 -21.59
N PHE A 889 -16.00 -24.37 -21.72
CA PHE A 889 -15.54 -25.23 -20.64
C PHE A 889 -15.11 -24.42 -19.42
N ILE A 890 -14.16 -23.48 -19.57
CA ILE A 890 -13.68 -22.65 -18.46
C ILE A 890 -14.84 -21.90 -17.81
N ALA A 891 -15.73 -21.29 -18.59
CA ALA A 891 -16.87 -20.55 -18.05
C ALA A 891 -17.80 -21.43 -17.22
N ALA A 892 -18.28 -22.55 -17.78
CA ALA A 892 -19.16 -23.48 -17.08
C ALA A 892 -18.47 -24.12 -15.87
N PHE A 893 -17.23 -24.59 -16.03
CA PHE A 893 -16.51 -25.26 -14.97
C PHE A 893 -16.13 -24.29 -13.84
N SER A 894 -15.78 -23.03 -14.14
CA SER A 894 -15.61 -21.99 -13.11
C SER A 894 -16.87 -21.76 -12.30
N GLY A 895 -18.03 -21.78 -12.97
CA GLY A 895 -19.33 -21.74 -12.31
C GLY A 895 -19.49 -22.89 -11.32
N TYR A 896 -19.26 -24.12 -11.77
CA TYR A 896 -19.31 -25.32 -10.94
C TYR A 896 -18.33 -25.27 -9.75
N LEU A 897 -17.06 -24.91 -9.99
CA LEU A 897 -16.04 -24.79 -8.96
C LEU A 897 -16.34 -23.69 -7.93
N SER A 898 -17.12 -22.68 -8.31
CA SER A 898 -17.56 -21.62 -7.40
C SER A 898 -18.71 -21.99 -6.47
N ALA A 899 -19.36 -23.12 -6.72
CA ALA A 899 -20.41 -23.65 -5.85
C ALA A 899 -19.78 -24.48 -4.71
N ASN A 900 -20.63 -25.00 -3.82
CA ASN A 900 -20.18 -26.00 -2.86
C ASN A 900 -19.79 -27.30 -3.58
N LEU A 901 -18.82 -28.03 -3.02
CA LEU A 901 -18.55 -29.40 -3.45
C LEU A 901 -19.74 -30.31 -3.12
N TYR A 902 -20.34 -30.90 -4.15
CA TYR A 902 -21.34 -31.96 -4.04
C TYR A 902 -20.68 -33.29 -4.43
N ILE A 903 -20.48 -34.19 -3.46
CA ILE A 903 -19.70 -35.43 -3.65
C ILE A 903 -20.31 -36.32 -4.75
N ASP A 904 -21.63 -36.46 -4.76
CA ASP A 904 -22.33 -37.29 -5.76
C ASP A 904 -22.13 -36.76 -7.20
N ILE A 905 -21.94 -35.44 -7.36
CA ILE A 905 -21.63 -34.84 -8.66
C ILE A 905 -20.16 -35.02 -9.00
N TYR A 906 -19.28 -34.79 -8.03
CA TYR A 906 -17.83 -34.93 -8.17
C TYR A 906 -17.41 -36.32 -8.67
N GLU A 907 -18.09 -37.39 -8.24
CA GLU A 907 -17.82 -38.76 -8.69
C GLU A 907 -18.00 -38.98 -10.20
N HIS A 908 -18.70 -38.08 -10.90
CA HIS A 908 -18.86 -38.10 -12.35
C HIS A 908 -17.90 -37.17 -13.12
N MET A 909 -16.97 -36.49 -12.43
CA MET A 909 -16.24 -35.34 -12.98
C MET A 909 -14.75 -35.55 -13.22
N ASP A 910 -14.19 -36.77 -13.02
CA ASP A 910 -12.74 -37.04 -13.12
C ASP A 910 -12.11 -36.48 -14.41
N LEU A 911 -12.75 -36.76 -15.56
CA LEU A 911 -12.32 -36.27 -16.86
C LEU A 911 -12.22 -34.74 -16.93
N TYR A 912 -13.21 -34.04 -16.37
CA TYR A 912 -13.27 -32.57 -16.40
C TYR A 912 -12.28 -31.92 -15.43
N TYR A 913 -11.99 -32.56 -14.29
CA TYR A 913 -10.91 -32.08 -13.42
C TYR A 913 -9.55 -32.24 -14.08
N ARG A 914 -9.29 -33.36 -14.76
CA ARG A 914 -8.04 -33.55 -15.53
C ARG A 914 -7.90 -32.48 -16.61
N GLN A 915 -8.97 -32.22 -17.37
CA GLN A 915 -8.98 -31.11 -18.33
C GLN A 915 -8.68 -29.76 -17.66
N ALA A 916 -9.32 -29.46 -16.52
CA ALA A 916 -9.10 -28.19 -15.81
C ALA A 916 -7.66 -28.03 -15.29
N ILE A 917 -7.02 -29.14 -14.89
CA ILE A 917 -5.62 -29.18 -14.50
C ILE A 917 -4.70 -28.82 -15.68
N ASP A 918 -5.06 -29.23 -16.90
CA ASP A 918 -4.25 -29.00 -18.11
C ASP A 918 -4.37 -27.58 -18.68
N VAL A 919 -5.38 -26.81 -18.25
CA VAL A 919 -5.53 -25.41 -18.67
C VAL A 919 -4.43 -24.55 -18.06
N THR A 920 -3.62 -23.89 -18.88
CA THR A 920 -2.64 -22.87 -18.46
C THR A 920 -3.23 -21.47 -18.60
N THR A 921 -3.27 -20.69 -17.51
CA THR A 921 -3.90 -19.35 -17.46
C THR A 921 -2.90 -18.18 -17.58
N ASP A 922 -1.67 -18.45 -18.03
CA ASP A 922 -0.48 -17.59 -17.90
C ASP A 922 -0.56 -16.16 -18.47
N GLU A 923 -1.61 -15.78 -19.23
CA GLU A 923 -1.68 -14.47 -19.89
C GLU A 923 -2.74 -13.48 -19.34
N HIS A 924 -3.64 -13.88 -18.42
CA HIS A 924 -4.83 -13.04 -18.14
C HIS A 924 -5.10 -12.63 -16.67
N ASP A 925 -4.43 -13.21 -15.67
CA ASP A 925 -4.68 -12.88 -14.25
C ASP A 925 -3.70 -11.86 -13.62
N ASN A 926 -2.58 -11.52 -14.27
CA ASN A 926 -1.50 -10.76 -13.64
C ASN A 926 -1.74 -9.24 -13.46
N ASN A 927 -2.86 -8.67 -13.95
CA ASN A 927 -3.03 -7.22 -14.06
C ASN A 927 -4.17 -6.58 -13.24
N ASN A 928 -4.90 -7.29 -12.38
CA ASN A 928 -5.92 -6.64 -11.54
C ASN A 928 -5.92 -7.14 -10.10
N THR A 929 -5.24 -6.39 -9.22
CA THR A 929 -5.28 -6.53 -7.77
C THR A 929 -6.59 -6.04 -7.11
N SER A 930 -7.68 -5.90 -7.88
CA SER A 930 -8.93 -5.23 -7.43
C SER A 930 -10.20 -6.08 -7.47
N SER A 931 -10.17 -7.34 -7.93
CA SER A 931 -11.37 -8.19 -7.92
C SER A 931 -11.48 -9.01 -6.63
N PHE A 932 -12.60 -8.89 -5.92
CA PHE A 932 -12.94 -9.70 -4.73
C PHE A 932 -13.28 -11.17 -5.04
N TYR A 933 -13.16 -11.62 -6.29
CA TYR A 933 -13.56 -12.95 -6.74
C TYR A 933 -12.32 -13.81 -7.09
N PRO A 934 -12.26 -15.11 -6.72
CA PRO A 934 -11.08 -15.95 -6.95
C PRO A 934 -10.82 -16.25 -8.44
N SER A 935 -9.55 -16.51 -8.78
CA SER A 935 -9.15 -16.96 -10.12
C SER A 935 -9.54 -18.41 -10.41
N PHE A 936 -9.42 -18.84 -11.67
CA PHE A 936 -9.69 -20.24 -12.04
C PHE A 936 -8.82 -21.23 -11.26
N ASP A 937 -7.54 -20.90 -11.09
CA ASP A 937 -6.57 -21.71 -10.35
C ASP A 937 -6.93 -21.81 -8.87
N GLU A 938 -7.35 -20.71 -8.26
CA GLU A 938 -7.79 -20.67 -6.86
C GLU A 938 -9.09 -21.45 -6.65
N LEU A 939 -10.05 -21.34 -7.58
CA LEU A 939 -11.30 -22.11 -7.56
C LEU A 939 -11.04 -23.61 -7.68
N LEU A 940 -10.21 -24.02 -8.66
CA LEU A 940 -9.85 -25.42 -8.87
C LEU A 940 -9.15 -26.00 -7.64
N ALA A 941 -8.17 -25.29 -7.10
CA ALA A 941 -7.44 -25.70 -5.90
C ALA A 941 -8.36 -25.84 -4.69
N SER A 942 -9.27 -24.87 -4.48
CA SER A 942 -10.24 -24.89 -3.38
C SER A 942 -11.16 -26.11 -3.48
N HIS A 943 -11.63 -26.45 -4.67
CA HIS A 943 -12.57 -27.55 -4.86
C HIS A 943 -11.92 -28.93 -4.72
N ILE A 944 -10.69 -29.12 -5.24
CA ILE A 944 -9.92 -30.35 -5.00
C ILE A 944 -9.53 -30.46 -3.52
N ALA A 945 -9.23 -29.35 -2.83
CA ALA A 945 -8.99 -29.32 -1.39
C ALA A 945 -10.23 -29.78 -0.59
N LEU A 946 -11.43 -29.35 -0.98
CA LEU A 946 -12.67 -29.85 -0.40
C LEU A 946 -12.85 -31.35 -0.68
N ALA A 947 -12.56 -31.82 -1.89
CA ALA A 947 -12.68 -33.24 -2.22
C ALA A 947 -11.73 -34.07 -1.35
N PHE A 948 -10.47 -33.65 -1.24
CA PHE A 948 -9.49 -34.28 -0.37
C PHE A 948 -9.94 -34.34 1.11
N ALA A 949 -10.51 -33.25 1.62
CA ALA A 949 -10.89 -33.16 3.03
C ALA A 949 -12.20 -33.87 3.38
N PHE A 950 -13.19 -33.86 2.48
CA PHE A 950 -14.57 -34.29 2.76
C PHE A 950 -15.02 -35.53 1.97
N SER A 951 -14.24 -36.03 1.00
CA SER A 951 -14.50 -37.25 0.25
C SER A 951 -13.42 -38.32 0.47
N ASN A 952 -13.50 -39.42 -0.28
CA ASN A 952 -12.53 -40.53 -0.24
C ASN A 952 -11.26 -40.26 -1.05
N LEU A 953 -11.05 -39.06 -1.61
CA LEU A 953 -9.87 -38.73 -2.41
C LEU A 953 -8.59 -38.80 -1.56
N GLU A 954 -7.70 -39.74 -1.82
CA GLU A 954 -6.43 -39.96 -1.11
C GLU A 954 -5.21 -39.46 -1.88
N ILE A 955 -4.08 -39.33 -1.17
CA ILE A 955 -2.79 -38.88 -1.76
C ILE A 955 -2.29 -39.84 -2.86
N THR A 956 -2.74 -41.10 -2.82
CA THR A 956 -2.39 -42.15 -3.78
C THR A 956 -3.28 -42.19 -5.01
N ASP A 957 -4.36 -41.41 -5.05
CA ASP A 957 -5.30 -41.44 -6.17
C ASP A 957 -4.73 -40.70 -7.38
N GLU A 958 -5.01 -41.22 -8.58
CA GLU A 958 -4.43 -40.71 -9.83
C GLU A 958 -4.71 -39.23 -10.06
N LEU A 959 -5.94 -38.75 -9.77
CA LEU A 959 -6.30 -37.34 -9.95
C LEU A 959 -5.50 -36.43 -9.01
N PHE A 960 -5.28 -36.87 -7.77
CA PHE A 960 -4.48 -36.13 -6.80
C PHE A 960 -3.02 -36.07 -7.25
N ILE A 961 -2.45 -37.22 -7.64
CA ILE A 961 -1.09 -37.30 -8.18
C ILE A 961 -0.96 -36.35 -9.39
N TYR A 962 -1.90 -36.41 -10.32
CA TYR A 962 -1.92 -35.58 -11.52
C TYR A 962 -1.94 -34.07 -11.20
N PHE A 963 -2.80 -33.65 -10.27
CA PHE A 963 -2.87 -32.25 -9.81
C PHE A 963 -1.54 -31.75 -9.24
N TRP A 964 -0.81 -32.60 -8.52
CA TRP A 964 0.46 -32.24 -7.87
C TRP A 964 1.69 -32.38 -8.76
N GLU A 965 1.64 -33.21 -9.81
CA GLU A 965 2.70 -33.31 -10.83
C GLU A 965 2.78 -32.06 -11.73
N GLN A 966 1.63 -31.42 -11.98
CA GLN A 966 1.60 -30.16 -12.73
C GLN A 966 2.16 -29.01 -11.90
N LYS A 967 3.21 -28.34 -12.40
CA LYS A 967 3.88 -27.24 -11.70
C LYS A 967 3.01 -25.98 -11.71
N ASN A 968 2.31 -25.70 -10.61
CA ASN A 968 1.60 -24.44 -10.43
C ASN A 968 1.61 -24.03 -8.94
N VAL A 969 2.44 -23.02 -8.62
CA VAL A 969 2.65 -22.54 -7.24
C VAL A 969 1.36 -21.99 -6.64
N THR A 970 0.58 -21.23 -7.41
CA THR A 970 -0.68 -20.61 -6.96
C THR A 970 -1.70 -21.68 -6.55
N ARG A 971 -1.96 -22.66 -7.43
CA ARG A 971 -2.88 -23.77 -7.15
C ARG A 971 -2.47 -24.55 -5.91
N HIS A 972 -1.19 -24.93 -5.84
CA HIS A 972 -0.69 -25.75 -4.73
C HIS A 972 -0.70 -25.01 -3.40
N ARG A 973 -0.37 -23.72 -3.40
CA ARG A 973 -0.44 -22.86 -2.21
C ARG A 973 -1.88 -22.67 -1.75
N GLU A 974 -2.81 -22.35 -2.66
CA GLU A 974 -4.22 -22.16 -2.29
C GLU A 974 -4.87 -23.46 -1.83
N PHE A 975 -4.54 -24.62 -2.42
CA PHE A 975 -5.01 -25.92 -1.95
C PHE A 975 -4.70 -26.12 -0.46
N ILE A 976 -3.44 -25.90 -0.06
CA ILE A 976 -3.00 -26.04 1.33
C ILE A 976 -3.73 -25.04 2.22
N SER A 977 -3.79 -23.77 1.79
CA SER A 977 -4.41 -22.69 2.55
C SER A 977 -5.91 -22.92 2.77
N TYR A 978 -6.62 -23.35 1.73
CA TYR A 978 -8.06 -23.59 1.76
C TYR A 978 -8.45 -24.75 2.68
N ILE A 979 -7.64 -25.80 2.79
CA ILE A 979 -7.82 -26.85 3.80
C ILE A 979 -7.79 -26.23 5.21
N GLY A 980 -6.79 -25.40 5.51
CA GLY A 980 -6.68 -24.72 6.80
C GLY A 980 -7.89 -23.83 7.10
N LYS A 981 -8.31 -23.01 6.13
CA LYS A 981 -9.49 -22.13 6.23
C LYS A 981 -10.78 -22.91 6.48
N SER A 982 -10.95 -24.05 5.81
CA SER A 982 -12.20 -24.82 5.81
C SER A 982 -12.31 -25.82 6.94
N CYS A 983 -11.18 -26.38 7.40
CA CYS A 983 -11.16 -27.52 8.32
C CYS A 983 -10.53 -27.23 9.70
N LEU A 984 -9.81 -26.11 9.90
CA LEU A 984 -9.04 -25.88 11.13
C LEU A 984 -9.22 -24.48 11.76
N ASN A 985 -9.31 -23.41 10.95
CA ASN A 985 -9.18 -22.05 11.48
C ASN A 985 -10.47 -21.41 12.06
N LYS A 986 -11.66 -21.96 11.78
CA LYS A 986 -12.93 -21.34 12.20
C LYS A 986 -13.31 -21.71 13.63
N ASN A 987 -13.81 -20.74 14.42
CA ASN A 987 -14.14 -20.92 15.84
C ASN A 987 -15.19 -22.03 16.15
N HIS A 988 -16.05 -22.37 15.18
CA HIS A 988 -17.06 -23.42 15.34
C HIS A 988 -16.51 -24.84 15.12
N ILE A 989 -15.28 -24.96 14.61
CA ILE A 989 -14.63 -26.24 14.36
C ILE A 989 -14.18 -26.82 15.70
N THR A 990 -14.68 -28.02 15.98
CA THR A 990 -14.44 -28.79 17.20
C THR A 990 -14.29 -30.26 16.82
N GLU A 991 -13.86 -31.12 17.76
CA GLU A 991 -13.77 -32.57 17.49
C GLU A 991 -15.11 -33.15 17.01
N GLY A 992 -16.23 -32.80 17.66
CA GLY A 992 -17.55 -33.23 17.23
C GLY A 992 -17.97 -32.68 15.86
N TRP A 993 -17.45 -31.52 15.44
CA TRP A 993 -17.69 -31.01 14.08
C TRP A 993 -16.95 -31.85 13.03
N LEU A 994 -15.69 -32.21 13.31
CA LEU A 994 -14.89 -33.05 12.41
C LEU A 994 -15.51 -34.44 12.24
N GLU A 995 -15.97 -35.06 13.34
CA GLU A 995 -16.68 -36.33 13.31
C GLU A 995 -17.97 -36.25 12.49
N LYS A 996 -18.80 -35.22 12.74
CA LYS A 996 -20.05 -35.01 11.98
C LYS A 996 -19.82 -34.81 10.48
N LYS A 997 -18.71 -34.16 10.12
CA LYS A 997 -18.33 -33.89 8.73
C LYS A 997 -17.43 -34.97 8.12
N LYS A 998 -17.11 -36.05 8.86
CA LYS A 998 -16.22 -37.14 8.46
C LYS A 998 -14.81 -36.69 8.03
N VAL A 999 -14.31 -35.60 8.60
CA VAL A 999 -12.96 -35.08 8.30
C VAL A 999 -11.94 -35.77 9.19
N SER A 1000 -10.97 -36.46 8.59
CA SER A 1000 -9.93 -37.20 9.32
C SER A 1000 -8.75 -36.31 9.70
N LYS A 1001 -8.55 -36.06 11.01
CA LYS A 1001 -7.34 -35.36 11.51
C LYS A 1001 -6.05 -36.03 11.06
N LYS A 1002 -6.03 -37.37 11.05
CA LYS A 1002 -4.88 -38.15 10.61
C LYS A 1002 -4.55 -37.87 9.14
N LYS A 1003 -5.55 -37.88 8.26
CA LYS A 1003 -5.38 -37.59 6.82
C LYS A 1003 -4.78 -36.21 6.57
N LEU A 1004 -5.25 -35.18 7.29
CA LEU A 1004 -4.70 -33.82 7.19
C LEU A 1004 -3.24 -33.74 7.67
N LEU A 1005 -2.90 -34.43 8.76
CA LEU A 1005 -1.53 -34.48 9.28
C LEU A 1005 -0.58 -35.27 8.38
N ASP A 1006 -1.05 -36.40 7.84
CA ASP A 1006 -0.31 -37.22 6.88
C ASP A 1006 -0.02 -36.42 5.60
N PHE A 1007 -0.99 -35.62 5.12
CA PHE A 1007 -0.77 -34.68 4.03
C PHE A 1007 0.27 -33.60 4.36
N TRP A 1008 0.18 -32.98 5.56
CA TRP A 1008 1.16 -31.98 5.97
C TRP A 1008 2.59 -32.58 5.98
N ASN A 1009 2.76 -33.75 6.57
CA ASN A 1009 4.04 -34.46 6.60
C ASN A 1009 4.53 -34.82 5.18
N TRP A 1010 3.65 -35.36 4.34
CA TRP A 1010 3.96 -35.68 2.95
C TRP A 1010 4.45 -34.45 2.17
N ARG A 1011 3.86 -33.27 2.36
CA ARG A 1011 4.34 -32.01 1.75
C ARG A 1011 5.64 -31.52 2.34
N LEU A 1012 5.84 -31.66 3.63
CA LEU A 1012 7.15 -31.40 4.23
C LEU A 1012 8.23 -32.33 3.68
N GLU A 1013 7.92 -33.52 3.19
CA GLU A 1013 8.91 -34.44 2.61
C GLU A 1013 9.16 -34.21 1.11
N ASN A 1014 8.12 -33.86 0.36
CA ASN A 1014 8.13 -33.94 -1.10
C ASN A 1014 8.01 -32.58 -1.83
N VAL A 1015 7.87 -31.44 -1.12
CA VAL A 1015 7.91 -30.09 -1.72
C VAL A 1015 9.23 -29.40 -1.41
N THR A 1016 9.82 -28.81 -2.45
CA THR A 1016 11.03 -27.99 -2.36
C THR A 1016 10.78 -26.49 -2.50
N ASP A 1017 9.61 -26.09 -3.02
CA ASP A 1017 9.27 -24.68 -3.20
C ASP A 1017 8.81 -24.04 -1.87
N GLU A 1018 9.52 -23.01 -1.45
CA GLU A 1018 9.26 -22.27 -0.20
C GLU A 1018 7.89 -21.56 -0.21
N GLU A 1019 7.42 -21.13 -1.39
CA GLU A 1019 6.17 -20.37 -1.53
C GLU A 1019 4.95 -21.27 -1.34
N ILE A 1020 4.98 -22.50 -1.85
CA ILE A 1020 3.89 -23.47 -1.65
C ILE A 1020 3.70 -23.75 -0.15
N LEU A 1021 4.80 -23.93 0.59
CA LEU A 1021 4.77 -24.19 2.04
C LEU A 1021 4.21 -23.00 2.86
N SER A 1022 4.20 -21.80 2.30
CA SER A 1022 3.59 -20.64 2.97
C SER A 1022 2.06 -20.74 3.11
N GLY A 1023 1.42 -21.64 2.36
CA GLY A 1023 -0.01 -21.94 2.44
C GLY A 1023 -0.45 -22.65 3.73
N PHE A 1024 0.47 -23.08 4.60
CA PHE A 1024 0.14 -23.64 5.93
C PHE A 1024 -0.25 -22.57 6.97
N ASP A 1025 -0.56 -21.36 6.53
CA ASP A 1025 -0.85 -20.19 7.36
C ASP A 1025 -2.15 -20.32 8.18
N PHE A 1026 -3.21 -20.88 7.60
CA PHE A 1026 -4.48 -21.10 8.29
C PHE A 1026 -4.56 -22.41 9.09
N TRP A 1027 -3.46 -23.18 9.16
CA TRP A 1027 -3.45 -24.48 9.87
C TRP A 1027 -3.30 -24.35 11.38
N VAL A 1028 -3.03 -23.14 11.88
CA VAL A 1028 -3.02 -22.83 13.32
C VAL A 1028 -4.18 -21.89 13.64
N ASN A 1029 -5.11 -22.37 14.46
CA ASN A 1029 -6.22 -21.62 15.01
C ASN A 1029 -5.75 -20.70 16.16
N PRO A 1030 -5.99 -19.37 16.07
CA PRO A 1030 -5.52 -18.41 17.05
C PRO A 1030 -6.14 -18.57 18.45
N LYS A 1031 -7.30 -19.25 18.56
CA LYS A 1031 -8.06 -19.36 19.81
C LYS A 1031 -8.11 -20.79 20.34
N LYS A 1032 -8.72 -21.71 19.60
CA LYS A 1032 -9.00 -23.08 20.06
C LYS A 1032 -8.59 -24.09 18.99
N GLU A 1033 -7.76 -25.05 19.38
CA GLU A 1033 -7.29 -26.10 18.47
C GLU A 1033 -8.03 -27.42 18.63
N VAL A 1034 -8.07 -28.15 17.52
CA VAL A 1034 -8.53 -29.54 17.43
C VAL A 1034 -7.38 -30.54 17.26
N ILE A 1035 -6.20 -30.03 16.91
CA ILE A 1035 -4.93 -30.76 16.83
C ILE A 1035 -4.12 -30.45 18.09
N ASP A 1036 -3.43 -31.45 18.64
CA ASP A 1036 -2.57 -31.25 19.81
C ASP A 1036 -1.47 -30.21 19.54
N ASP A 1037 -1.25 -29.33 20.53
CA ASP A 1037 -0.32 -28.21 20.42
C ASP A 1037 1.14 -28.66 20.18
N ASN A 1038 1.57 -29.84 20.66
CA ASN A 1038 2.91 -30.36 20.36
C ASN A 1038 3.05 -30.79 18.91
N ILE A 1039 2.00 -31.40 18.34
CA ILE A 1039 2.00 -31.82 16.93
C ILE A 1039 2.00 -30.60 16.01
N LEU A 1040 1.15 -29.61 16.30
CA LEU A 1040 1.13 -28.35 15.56
C LEU A 1040 2.48 -27.64 15.62
N LEU A 1041 3.08 -27.56 16.81
CA LEU A 1041 4.40 -26.98 16.99
C LEU A 1041 5.49 -27.80 16.28
N GLU A 1042 5.36 -29.13 16.20
CA GLU A 1042 6.22 -29.98 15.38
C GLU A 1042 6.20 -29.58 13.91
N ASN A 1043 5.01 -29.59 13.34
CA ASN A 1043 4.84 -29.39 11.91
C ASN A 1043 5.12 -27.95 11.50
N ILE A 1044 4.64 -26.95 12.25
CA ILE A 1044 4.86 -25.53 11.91
C ILE A 1044 6.34 -25.14 12.01
N THR A 1045 7.10 -25.73 12.94
CA THR A 1045 8.55 -25.48 13.03
C THR A 1045 9.26 -26.02 11.80
N LYS A 1046 8.88 -27.22 11.32
CA LYS A 1046 9.42 -27.80 10.08
C LYS A 1046 9.03 -26.97 8.86
N THR A 1047 7.77 -26.51 8.79
CA THR A 1047 7.30 -25.61 7.73
C THR A 1047 8.14 -24.35 7.70
N LEU A 1048 8.25 -23.62 8.83
CA LEU A 1048 9.03 -22.38 8.91
C LEU A 1048 10.50 -22.59 8.53
N LYS A 1049 11.09 -23.71 8.94
CA LYS A 1049 12.47 -24.04 8.54
C LYS A 1049 12.61 -24.20 7.02
N LYS A 1050 11.68 -24.94 6.40
CA LYS A 1050 11.73 -25.25 4.96
C LYS A 1050 11.27 -24.08 4.08
N SER A 1051 10.39 -23.21 4.56
CA SER A 1051 9.89 -22.06 3.81
C SER A 1051 10.75 -20.80 3.96
N GLY A 1052 11.93 -20.89 4.60
CA GLY A 1052 12.73 -19.71 4.94
C GLY A 1052 11.98 -18.73 5.86
N GLY A 1053 11.07 -19.25 6.66
CA GLY A 1053 10.15 -18.51 7.51
C GLY A 1053 8.98 -17.87 6.76
N ARG A 1054 8.75 -18.11 5.46
CA ARG A 1054 7.56 -17.56 4.77
C ARG A 1054 6.26 -18.16 5.31
N MET A 1055 5.26 -17.29 5.45
CA MET A 1055 3.89 -17.62 5.87
C MET A 1055 2.96 -16.53 5.31
N GLY A 1056 1.85 -16.91 4.69
CA GLY A 1056 0.88 -15.94 4.13
C GLY A 1056 0.20 -15.11 5.21
N TRP A 1057 -0.51 -15.79 6.12
CA TRP A 1057 -1.21 -15.21 7.27
C TRP A 1057 -0.65 -15.72 8.61
N ASP A 1058 0.20 -14.95 9.29
CA ASP A 1058 0.91 -15.40 10.50
C ASP A 1058 0.17 -15.22 11.84
N TYR A 1059 -0.99 -14.56 11.83
CA TYR A 1059 -1.77 -14.23 13.03
C TYR A 1059 -2.07 -15.46 13.89
N GLY A 1060 -2.45 -16.59 13.27
CA GLY A 1060 -2.77 -17.84 13.96
C GLY A 1060 -1.59 -18.38 14.77
N PHE A 1061 -0.45 -18.52 14.10
CA PHE A 1061 0.82 -18.94 14.69
C PHE A 1061 1.25 -17.99 15.83
N VAL A 1062 1.31 -16.69 15.55
CA VAL A 1062 1.74 -15.67 16.50
C VAL A 1062 0.86 -15.65 17.75
N ARG A 1063 -0.47 -15.61 17.59
CA ARG A 1063 -1.42 -15.59 18.73
C ARG A 1063 -1.27 -16.79 19.63
N ARG A 1064 -0.86 -17.93 19.08
CA ARG A 1064 -0.73 -19.20 19.79
C ARG A 1064 0.65 -19.43 20.41
N LEU A 1065 1.67 -18.63 20.08
CA LEU A 1065 3.01 -18.74 20.66
C LEU A 1065 3.03 -18.84 22.20
N PRO A 1066 2.25 -18.06 22.97
CA PRO A 1066 2.26 -18.17 24.43
C PRO A 1066 1.73 -19.50 24.95
N ALA A 1067 0.78 -20.13 24.24
CA ALA A 1067 0.29 -21.47 24.55
C ALA A 1067 1.37 -22.51 24.24
N PHE A 1068 1.97 -22.43 23.05
CA PHE A 1068 3.09 -23.29 22.66
C PHE A 1068 4.27 -23.19 23.65
N ALA A 1069 4.61 -21.99 24.12
CA ALA A 1069 5.68 -21.76 25.08
C ALA A 1069 5.46 -22.49 26.42
N LYS A 1070 4.20 -22.60 26.88
CA LYS A 1070 3.85 -23.35 28.10
C LYS A 1070 3.93 -24.86 27.90
N VAL A 1071 3.61 -25.33 26.70
CA VAL A 1071 3.61 -26.76 26.35
C VAL A 1071 5.04 -27.26 26.09
N ASN A 1072 5.81 -26.55 25.26
CA ASN A 1072 7.17 -26.94 24.90
C ASN A 1072 8.05 -25.70 24.56
N GLY A 1073 8.59 -25.08 25.61
CA GLY A 1073 9.35 -23.84 25.48
C GLY A 1073 10.59 -23.93 24.57
N SER A 1074 11.34 -25.04 24.63
CA SER A 1074 12.55 -25.22 23.79
C SER A 1074 12.20 -25.20 22.30
N LYS A 1075 11.12 -25.88 21.92
CA LYS A 1075 10.71 -25.96 20.52
C LYS A 1075 10.03 -24.68 20.04
N THR A 1076 9.26 -24.02 20.89
CA THR A 1076 8.71 -22.69 20.61
C THR A 1076 9.81 -21.68 20.34
N LEU A 1077 10.91 -21.74 21.10
CA LEU A 1077 12.08 -20.90 20.86
C LEU A 1077 12.67 -21.11 19.45
N VAL A 1078 12.78 -22.36 19.00
CA VAL A 1078 13.23 -22.69 17.64
C VAL A 1078 12.26 -22.14 16.58
N ALA A 1079 10.96 -22.27 16.79
CA ALA A 1079 9.95 -21.75 15.87
C ALA A 1079 10.01 -20.21 15.76
N ILE A 1080 10.15 -19.51 16.89
CA ILE A 1080 10.33 -18.05 16.92
C ILE A 1080 11.61 -17.67 16.16
N SER A 1081 12.70 -18.42 16.34
CA SER A 1081 13.96 -18.21 15.63
C SER A 1081 13.78 -18.30 14.11
N TYR A 1082 13.18 -19.37 13.57
CA TYR A 1082 12.93 -19.49 12.13
C TYR A 1082 11.94 -18.47 11.59
N TYR A 1083 11.00 -18.02 12.42
CA TYR A 1083 10.05 -16.98 12.05
C TYR A 1083 10.70 -15.60 11.92
N LEU A 1084 11.65 -15.25 12.82
CA LEU A 1084 12.30 -13.93 12.85
C LEU A 1084 13.63 -13.87 12.08
N LEU A 1085 14.29 -15.00 11.90
CA LEU A 1085 15.61 -15.10 11.26
C LEU A 1085 15.56 -15.96 10.00
N ASP A 1086 16.34 -15.58 9.00
CA ASP A 1086 16.57 -16.38 7.80
C ASP A 1086 17.53 -17.56 8.07
N CYS A 1087 17.75 -18.40 7.06
CA CYS A 1087 18.66 -19.54 7.15
C CYS A 1087 20.14 -19.16 7.39
N LYS A 1088 20.51 -17.90 7.16
CA LYS A 1088 21.85 -17.34 7.44
C LYS A 1088 21.92 -16.68 8.81
N GLY A 1089 20.81 -16.66 9.56
CA GLY A 1089 20.71 -16.04 10.88
C GLY A 1089 20.61 -14.52 10.86
N LYS A 1090 20.22 -13.92 9.74
CA LYS A 1090 19.89 -12.49 9.62
C LYS A 1090 18.40 -12.25 9.84
N ILE A 1091 17.98 -11.01 10.07
CA ILE A 1091 16.55 -10.68 10.17
C ILE A 1091 15.82 -11.10 8.88
N ASN A 1092 14.73 -11.83 9.05
CA ASN A 1092 13.96 -12.36 7.94
C ASN A 1092 13.31 -11.22 7.14
N PRO A 1093 13.62 -11.05 5.83
CA PRO A 1093 13.07 -9.96 5.03
C PRO A 1093 11.56 -10.09 4.77
N ASN A 1094 11.00 -11.30 4.93
CA ASN A 1094 9.55 -11.54 4.83
C ASN A 1094 8.78 -11.05 6.07
N ARG A 1095 9.45 -10.33 6.99
CA ARG A 1095 8.85 -9.67 8.14
C ARG A 1095 8.91 -8.18 7.92
N HIS A 1096 7.81 -7.59 7.46
CA HIS A 1096 7.70 -6.17 7.24
C HIS A 1096 7.99 -5.40 8.54
N ARG A 1097 8.84 -4.38 8.44
CA ARG A 1097 9.00 -3.39 9.51
C ARG A 1097 7.76 -2.49 9.57
N PRO A 1098 7.31 -2.08 10.76
CA PRO A 1098 7.92 -2.40 12.04
C PRO A 1098 7.27 -3.68 12.58
N LEU A 1099 8.10 -4.62 13.04
CA LEU A 1099 7.73 -5.54 14.11
C LEU A 1099 7.40 -4.65 15.33
N TYR A 1100 6.23 -4.00 15.33
CA TYR A 1100 5.68 -3.37 16.52
C TYR A 1100 5.38 -4.51 17.48
N PHE A 1101 6.37 -4.77 18.33
CA PHE A 1101 6.32 -5.53 19.56
C PHE A 1101 5.10 -6.44 19.66
N ASN A 1102 5.19 -7.58 18.99
CA ASN A 1102 4.20 -8.62 19.08
C ASN A 1102 4.22 -9.11 20.53
N LYS A 1103 3.28 -8.61 21.34
CA LYS A 1103 3.16 -8.90 22.78
C LYS A 1103 3.28 -10.39 23.05
N GLU A 1104 2.78 -11.19 22.13
CA GLU A 1104 2.84 -12.64 22.07
C GLU A 1104 4.27 -13.19 22.02
N ILE A 1105 5.15 -12.66 21.17
CA ILE A 1105 6.56 -13.08 21.10
C ILE A 1105 7.27 -12.73 22.41
N ASN A 1106 7.12 -11.49 22.90
CA ASN A 1106 7.71 -11.06 24.17
C ASN A 1106 7.22 -11.93 25.34
N THR A 1107 5.91 -12.17 25.40
CA THR A 1107 5.29 -13.01 26.44
C THR A 1107 5.81 -14.44 26.35
N SER A 1108 5.95 -14.99 25.14
CA SER A 1108 6.44 -16.35 24.93
C SER A 1108 7.89 -16.50 25.35
N LEU A 1109 8.77 -15.60 24.92
CA LEU A 1109 10.18 -15.60 25.34
C LEU A 1109 10.30 -15.44 26.87
N LYS A 1110 9.45 -14.61 27.49
CA LYS A 1110 9.40 -14.47 28.95
C LYS A 1110 8.93 -15.74 29.67
N ILE A 1111 7.93 -16.44 29.13
CA ILE A 1111 7.50 -17.75 29.65
C ILE A 1111 8.66 -18.74 29.54
N ILE A 1112 9.25 -18.87 28.35
CA ILE A 1112 10.36 -19.79 28.06
C ILE A 1112 11.55 -19.53 29.00
N TYR A 1113 11.92 -18.27 29.19
CA TYR A 1113 13.02 -17.90 30.09
C TYR A 1113 12.70 -18.22 31.55
N LYS A 1114 11.48 -17.95 32.03
CA LYS A 1114 11.13 -18.19 33.44
C LYS A 1114 10.96 -19.67 33.79
N SER A 1115 10.35 -20.45 32.91
CA SER A 1115 10.03 -21.86 33.18
C SER A 1115 11.02 -22.85 32.56
N GLY A 1116 11.98 -22.38 31.76
CA GLY A 1116 12.96 -23.21 31.07
C GLY A 1116 14.04 -23.78 31.97
N THR A 1117 14.65 -24.88 31.52
CA THR A 1117 15.92 -25.37 32.09
C THR A 1117 17.04 -24.36 31.83
N GLU A 1118 18.15 -24.49 32.54
CA GLU A 1118 19.29 -23.57 32.37
C GLU A 1118 19.79 -23.50 30.92
N LEU A 1119 19.77 -24.65 30.22
CA LEU A 1119 20.07 -24.72 28.80
C LEU A 1119 19.09 -23.89 27.94
N VAL A 1120 17.79 -23.98 28.21
CA VAL A 1120 16.75 -23.25 27.45
C VAL A 1120 16.78 -21.76 27.75
N LYS A 1121 17.08 -21.38 28.99
CA LYS A 1121 17.34 -19.99 29.37
C LYS A 1121 18.51 -19.40 28.59
N GLN A 1122 19.62 -20.14 28.53
CA GLN A 1122 20.80 -19.71 27.77
C GLN A 1122 20.48 -19.58 26.27
N GLN A 1123 19.79 -20.55 25.66
CA GLN A 1123 19.34 -20.46 24.27
C GLN A 1123 18.45 -19.24 24.02
N THR A 1124 17.63 -18.85 25.01
CA THR A 1124 16.79 -17.66 24.93
C THR A 1124 17.62 -16.39 24.93
N ILE A 1125 18.62 -16.30 25.83
CA ILE A 1125 19.60 -15.21 25.87
C ILE A 1125 20.36 -15.12 24.54
N ASP A 1126 20.79 -16.25 23.97
CA ASP A 1126 21.52 -16.31 22.71
C ASP A 1126 20.67 -15.79 21.54
N LEU A 1127 19.39 -16.17 21.48
CA LEU A 1127 18.46 -15.67 20.47
C LEU A 1127 18.23 -14.16 20.62
N ILE A 1128 18.01 -13.66 21.83
CA ILE A 1128 17.82 -12.23 22.10
C ILE A 1128 19.06 -11.43 21.68
N ASN A 1129 20.26 -11.87 22.08
CA ASN A 1129 21.52 -11.25 21.65
C ASN A 1129 21.67 -11.23 20.13
N LYS A 1130 21.31 -12.32 19.47
CA LYS A 1130 21.35 -12.41 18.01
C LYS A 1130 20.37 -11.42 17.37
N LEU A 1131 19.12 -11.35 17.85
CA LEU A 1131 18.11 -10.43 17.35
C LEU A 1131 18.52 -8.96 17.54
N ILE A 1132 19.08 -8.61 18.70
CA ILE A 1132 19.63 -7.27 18.97
C ILE A 1132 20.79 -6.97 18.02
N SER A 1133 21.77 -7.86 17.90
CA SER A 1133 22.93 -7.63 17.02
C SER A 1133 22.55 -7.46 15.54
N GLN A 1134 21.50 -8.13 15.07
CA GLN A 1134 21.08 -8.11 13.66
C GLN A 1134 20.00 -7.06 13.36
N GLY A 1135 19.12 -6.77 14.31
CA GLY A 1135 17.96 -5.89 14.13
C GLY A 1135 17.99 -4.59 14.95
N SER A 1136 18.99 -4.45 15.82
CA SER A 1136 19.28 -3.29 16.67
C SER A 1136 18.05 -2.77 17.42
N LYS A 1137 17.78 -1.46 17.37
CA LYS A 1137 16.71 -0.75 18.08
C LYS A 1137 15.35 -1.47 18.11
N ALA A 1138 15.00 -2.23 17.07
CA ALA A 1138 13.75 -2.97 17.02
C ALA A 1138 13.61 -4.05 18.11
N PHE A 1139 14.72 -4.51 18.72
CA PHE A 1139 14.73 -5.63 19.65
C PHE A 1139 15.30 -5.29 21.04
N TRP A 1140 15.69 -4.04 21.31
CA TRP A 1140 16.27 -3.65 22.61
C TRP A 1140 15.34 -3.90 23.80
N GLU A 1141 14.02 -3.80 23.62
CA GLU A 1141 13.07 -4.11 24.70
C GLU A 1141 13.13 -5.58 25.17
N LEU A 1142 13.65 -6.50 24.34
CA LEU A 1142 13.84 -7.89 24.74
C LEU A 1142 14.85 -8.04 25.88
N GLU A 1143 15.71 -7.06 26.13
CA GLU A 1143 16.64 -7.07 27.27
C GLU A 1143 15.91 -7.11 28.61
N GLU A 1144 14.70 -6.56 28.70
CA GLU A 1144 13.89 -6.58 29.92
C GLU A 1144 13.38 -7.99 30.27
N ILE A 1145 13.48 -8.96 29.35
CA ILE A 1145 13.08 -10.35 29.60
C ILE A 1145 14.12 -11.09 30.46
N ILE A 1146 15.39 -10.69 30.33
CA ILE A 1146 16.56 -11.33 30.94
C ILE A 1146 17.12 -10.55 32.15
N LYS A 1147 16.53 -9.39 32.46
CA LYS A 1147 16.70 -8.67 33.72
C LYS A 1147 15.74 -9.26 34.76
#